data_AF-A0AAD2E197-F1
#
_entry.id   AF-A0AAD2E197-F1
#
_cell.length_a   1.000
_cell.length_b   1.000
_cell.length_c   1.000
_cell.angle_alpha   90.00
_cell.angle_beta   90.00
_cell.angle_gamma   90.00
#
_symmetry.space_group_name_H-M   'P 1'
#
loop_
_entity.id
_entity.type
_entity.pdbx_description
1 polymer ?
#
loop_
_entity_poly.entity_id
_entity_poly.type
_entity_poly.pdbx_seq_one_letter_code
_entity_poly.pdbx_strand_id
1 'polypeptide(L)'
;MSSATANNHPPQPQPPPLTDVELVQLAQQHHRPISSQSTPVRLPPFLLSESSHPTLLSYLDSRAASVNSSSAVAEYISALFSLISHHPSVLSSLLPSLLLSYLPLFISRKIPHDHHSLSTLQLFAVHLDAIDITKIPETIDLIIMYLHDVKDFEDAHVLVLLPKCLELVRISNEIEKPIEYINSVIDGLLNCEWSKVVLVKLVEIIRDFSCIDKGRKRDFLEKVFNGMQNNIEMQDLPGLVYQLLVLASKGFGKKEVIEGIASYFGGKIKGGSIMRQVEGTVLLHVNFAVKQDPSLGQEVLGLVRSDSRALNHFTIALLLSVARIRRFSESAIGVLRTALFNAYKDYNFAKVCKWLSDELKEEYLQNARVIEKAVLKAVNESHYGREHIVPSIVQFGFGLLEGVEEGNQKKLSKSDGLMGSEELATQVLKSLFEMHDMARNEIIEQCKFRVLSLKPERGHPVIRLLGYLVLIHPHPMLDHVSHLKEMLDYFTFMHDKISSHLVTVLLPLIKISRVLQDYTILVLRKAMFRRESSVRLAATGAIIDLILTCKQSKGDRLFSFQESSSQASCSQQAEIPIATGAGLFEELSGLLQRCLYQQLANLLHFLPKWSETMAADKWVLENDEFVYRISTAEEWEDLQRSEATFGGDIDKSTGCIHLSRLHQVPSTLQNFFLNVKGDLYLLQVAAVKHGKGLVYEAVGNSNCFPHFYGPSRSFSPLPLDAITKAEKLILSDGKFSCSLLN
;
A
#
# COMPACT_ATOMS: atom_id res chain seq x y z
N MET A 1 -114.94 3.13 -12.59
CA MET A 1 -114.67 4.20 -13.58
C MET A 1 -113.17 4.42 -13.66
N SER A 2 -112.61 4.29 -14.89
CA SER A 2 -111.24 4.54 -15.41
C SER A 2 -110.03 4.19 -14.52
N SER A 3 -109.21 3.15 -14.75
CA SER A 3 -108.35 2.76 -15.90
C SER A 3 -107.25 3.76 -16.30
N ALA A 4 -106.00 3.42 -15.97
CA ALA A 4 -104.78 3.72 -16.75
C ALA A 4 -103.60 2.90 -16.13
N THR A 5 -103.42 1.64 -16.55
CA THR A 5 -102.39 1.17 -17.50
C THR A 5 -100.94 1.41 -17.06
N ALA A 6 -100.35 0.32 -16.56
CA ALA A 6 -98.92 0.14 -16.35
C ALA A 6 -98.15 0.16 -17.68
N ASN A 7 -97.17 1.04 -17.80
CA ASN A 7 -96.13 0.92 -18.83
C ASN A 7 -95.03 -0.02 -18.31
N ASN A 8 -95.20 -1.30 -18.61
CA ASN A 8 -94.10 -2.27 -18.68
C ASN A 8 -93.20 -1.88 -19.85
N HIS A 9 -92.15 -1.09 -19.61
CA HIS A 9 -90.99 -1.10 -20.49
C HIS A 9 -90.14 -2.33 -20.14
N PRO A 10 -89.77 -3.20 -21.10
CA PRO A 10 -88.81 -4.26 -20.84
C PRO A 10 -87.46 -3.63 -20.45
N PRO A 11 -86.69 -4.25 -19.54
CA PRO A 11 -85.34 -3.79 -19.26
C PRO A 11 -84.55 -3.79 -20.57
N GLN A 12 -83.99 -2.64 -20.95
CA GLN A 12 -83.04 -2.58 -22.06
C GLN A 12 -81.95 -3.63 -21.79
N PRO A 13 -81.59 -4.47 -22.78
CA PRO A 13 -80.51 -5.41 -22.60
C PRO A 13 -79.25 -4.62 -22.23
N GLN A 14 -78.65 -4.96 -21.08
CA GLN A 14 -77.34 -4.45 -20.74
C GLN A 14 -76.42 -4.76 -21.94
N PRO A 15 -75.65 -3.77 -22.44
CA PRO A 15 -74.70 -4.03 -23.51
C PRO A 15 -73.77 -5.18 -23.08
N PRO A 16 -73.36 -6.05 -24.01
CA PRO A 16 -72.48 -7.17 -23.70
C PRO A 16 -71.22 -6.67 -22.98
N PRO A 17 -70.64 -7.46 -22.05
CA PRO A 17 -69.40 -7.09 -21.40
C PRO A 17 -68.34 -6.82 -22.47
N LEU A 18 -67.67 -5.66 -22.35
CA LEU A 18 -66.61 -5.27 -23.28
C LEU A 18 -65.49 -6.32 -23.23
N THR A 19 -65.01 -6.70 -24.40
CA THR A 19 -63.85 -7.57 -24.52
C THR A 19 -62.57 -6.87 -24.05
N ASP A 20 -61.57 -7.66 -23.68
CA ASP A 20 -60.22 -7.20 -23.34
C ASP A 20 -59.59 -6.29 -24.41
N VAL A 21 -59.81 -6.56 -25.71
CA VAL A 21 -59.36 -5.72 -26.83
C VAL A 21 -60.09 -4.38 -26.86
N GLU A 22 -61.42 -4.40 -26.67
CA GLU A 22 -62.25 -3.18 -26.67
C GLU A 22 -61.92 -2.27 -25.47
N LEU A 23 -61.57 -2.84 -24.31
CA LEU A 23 -61.12 -2.09 -23.14
C LEU A 23 -59.80 -1.34 -23.39
N VAL A 24 -58.83 -2.00 -24.04
CA VAL A 24 -57.56 -1.36 -24.41
C VAL A 24 -57.78 -0.25 -25.44
N GLN A 25 -58.65 -0.46 -26.43
CA GLN A 25 -59.00 0.56 -27.42
C GLN A 25 -59.72 1.77 -26.79
N LEU A 26 -60.61 1.53 -25.83
CA LEU A 26 -61.29 2.59 -25.08
C LEU A 26 -60.30 3.46 -24.30
N ALA A 27 -59.32 2.83 -23.63
CA ALA A 27 -58.26 3.54 -22.92
C ALA A 27 -57.37 4.40 -23.83
N GLN A 28 -57.06 3.90 -25.03
CA GLN A 28 -56.30 4.66 -26.05
C GLN A 28 -57.09 5.86 -26.58
N GLN A 29 -58.42 5.76 -26.67
CA GLN A 29 -59.28 6.88 -27.07
C GLN A 29 -59.39 7.95 -25.98
N HIS A 30 -59.36 7.54 -24.71
CA HIS A 30 -59.33 8.45 -23.55
C HIS A 30 -58.03 9.28 -23.47
N HIS A 31 -56.90 8.77 -23.98
CA HIS A 31 -55.60 9.47 -23.97
C HIS A 31 -55.40 10.51 -25.08
N ARG A 32 -56.32 10.67 -26.04
CA ARG A 32 -56.17 11.66 -27.13
C ARG A 32 -56.39 13.10 -26.63
N PRO A 33 -55.60 14.09 -27.09
CA PRO A 33 -55.74 15.49 -26.69
C PRO A 33 -57.15 16.04 -26.94
N ILE A 34 -57.64 16.85 -26.00
CA ILE A 34 -59.00 17.43 -25.92
C ILE A 34 -59.41 18.18 -27.20
N SER A 35 -58.47 18.61 -28.04
CA SER A 35 -58.74 19.32 -29.30
C SER A 35 -59.36 18.46 -30.41
N SER A 36 -59.53 17.15 -30.23
CA SER A 36 -60.10 16.25 -31.26
C SER A 36 -61.34 15.43 -30.82
N GLN A 37 -61.95 15.72 -29.66
CA GLN A 37 -63.08 14.92 -29.14
C GLN A 37 -64.42 15.68 -29.21
N SER A 38 -65.42 15.08 -29.87
CA SER A 38 -66.77 15.66 -30.01
C SER A 38 -67.75 15.28 -28.89
N THR A 39 -67.37 14.36 -27.99
CA THR A 39 -68.20 13.89 -26.86
C THR A 39 -67.34 13.43 -25.69
N PRO A 40 -67.68 13.76 -24.43
CA PRO A 40 -66.97 13.22 -23.27
C PRO A 40 -67.19 11.70 -23.19
N VAL A 41 -66.11 10.94 -23.25
CA VAL A 41 -66.16 9.48 -23.13
C VAL A 41 -66.61 9.15 -21.70
N ARG A 42 -67.85 8.66 -21.56
CA ARG A 42 -68.38 8.16 -20.27
C ARG A 42 -67.88 6.73 -20.07
N LEU A 43 -67.38 6.43 -18.87
CA LEU A 43 -66.99 5.07 -18.54
C LEU A 43 -68.19 4.11 -18.70
N PRO A 44 -67.96 2.91 -19.27
CA PRO A 44 -68.96 1.86 -19.30
C PRO A 44 -69.44 1.53 -17.87
N PRO A 45 -70.75 1.46 -17.62
CA PRO A 45 -71.29 1.11 -16.30
C PRO A 45 -70.86 -0.30 -15.84
N PHE A 46 -70.47 -1.16 -16.78
CA PHE A 46 -69.85 -2.46 -16.52
C PHE A 46 -68.59 -2.34 -15.64
N LEU A 47 -67.69 -1.39 -15.92
CA LEU A 47 -66.45 -1.19 -15.15
C LEU A 47 -66.69 -0.61 -13.74
N LEU A 48 -67.86 -0.03 -13.48
CA LEU A 48 -68.21 0.58 -12.21
C LEU A 48 -68.88 -0.43 -11.24
N SER A 49 -69.20 -1.65 -11.70
CA SER A 49 -69.88 -2.67 -10.90
C SER A 49 -68.91 -3.76 -10.45
N GLU A 50 -68.94 -4.10 -9.15
CA GLU A 50 -68.14 -5.21 -8.59
C GLU A 50 -68.45 -6.58 -9.22
N SER A 51 -69.64 -6.74 -9.82
CA SER A 51 -70.02 -7.95 -10.56
C SER A 51 -69.15 -8.22 -11.79
N SER A 52 -68.46 -7.19 -12.31
CA SER A 52 -67.55 -7.31 -13.45
C SER A 52 -66.15 -7.80 -13.08
N HIS A 53 -65.76 -7.75 -11.80
CA HIS A 53 -64.39 -8.06 -11.37
C HIS A 53 -63.92 -9.46 -11.80
N PRO A 54 -64.70 -10.56 -11.63
CA PRO A 54 -64.27 -11.88 -12.06
C PRO A 54 -64.02 -11.97 -13.58
N THR A 55 -64.80 -11.25 -14.37
CA THR A 55 -64.64 -11.18 -15.83
C THR A 55 -63.38 -10.39 -16.21
N LEU A 56 -63.09 -9.29 -15.51
CA LEU A 56 -61.87 -8.50 -15.73
C LEU A 56 -60.60 -9.27 -15.35
N LEU A 57 -60.67 -10.11 -14.31
CA LEU A 57 -59.58 -10.99 -13.89
C LEU A 57 -59.37 -12.15 -14.87
N SER A 58 -60.43 -12.75 -15.43
CA SER A 58 -60.28 -13.82 -16.43
C SER A 58 -59.64 -13.32 -17.73
N TYR A 59 -59.84 -12.04 -18.08
CA TYR A 59 -59.14 -11.41 -19.19
C TYR A 59 -57.63 -11.28 -18.94
N LEU A 60 -57.20 -11.05 -17.70
CA LEU A 60 -55.78 -11.06 -17.34
C LEU A 60 -55.15 -12.43 -17.60
N ASP A 61 -55.81 -13.51 -17.18
CA ASP A 61 -55.35 -14.89 -17.44
C ASP A 61 -55.31 -15.20 -18.94
N SER A 62 -56.29 -14.74 -19.70
CA SER A 62 -56.33 -14.93 -21.16
C SER A 62 -55.17 -14.22 -21.87
N ARG A 63 -54.82 -13.02 -21.41
CA ARG A 63 -53.71 -12.21 -21.93
C ARG A 63 -52.36 -12.81 -21.53
N ALA A 64 -52.25 -13.37 -20.34
CA ALA A 64 -51.06 -14.09 -19.90
C ALA A 64 -50.82 -15.38 -20.71
N ALA A 65 -51.86 -15.99 -21.28
CA ALA A 65 -51.75 -17.15 -22.17
C ALA A 65 -51.39 -16.79 -23.63
N SER A 66 -51.27 -15.50 -23.98
CA SER A 66 -50.97 -15.04 -25.34
C SER A 66 -49.48 -15.13 -25.70
N VAL A 67 -49.16 -15.09 -26.99
CA VAL A 67 -47.78 -15.21 -27.51
C VAL A 67 -46.85 -14.09 -27.00
N ASN A 68 -47.38 -12.88 -26.81
CA ASN A 68 -46.65 -11.73 -26.26
C ASN A 68 -47.19 -11.37 -24.86
N SER A 69 -47.17 -12.34 -23.94
CA SER A 69 -47.86 -12.24 -22.66
C SER A 69 -47.45 -11.05 -21.79
N SER A 70 -46.18 -10.65 -21.75
CA SER A 70 -45.73 -9.50 -20.93
C SER A 70 -46.28 -8.15 -21.44
N SER A 71 -46.15 -7.87 -22.73
CA SER A 71 -46.68 -6.66 -23.37
C SER A 71 -48.21 -6.64 -23.34
N ALA A 72 -48.87 -7.77 -23.63
CA ALA A 72 -50.33 -7.86 -23.63
C ALA A 72 -50.93 -7.63 -22.23
N VAL A 73 -50.28 -8.16 -21.18
CA VAL A 73 -50.68 -7.95 -19.79
C VAL A 73 -50.40 -6.51 -19.34
N ALA A 74 -49.23 -5.97 -19.66
CA ALA A 74 -48.88 -4.59 -19.30
C ALA A 74 -49.79 -3.55 -19.97
N GLU A 75 -50.12 -3.73 -21.26
CA GLU A 75 -51.09 -2.90 -21.98
C GLU A 75 -52.47 -2.96 -21.35
N TYR A 76 -52.95 -4.16 -21.01
CA TYR A 76 -54.25 -4.35 -20.38
C TYR A 76 -54.32 -3.70 -18.99
N ILE A 77 -53.31 -3.93 -18.15
CA ILE A 77 -53.26 -3.32 -16.81
C ILE A 77 -53.16 -1.79 -16.92
N SER A 78 -52.30 -1.26 -17.79
CA SER A 78 -52.19 0.19 -18.01
C SER A 78 -53.51 0.80 -18.49
N ALA A 79 -54.22 0.12 -19.39
CA ALA A 79 -55.53 0.52 -19.86
C ALA A 79 -56.55 0.56 -18.72
N LEU A 80 -56.64 -0.50 -17.90
CA LEU A 80 -57.51 -0.54 -16.73
C LEU A 80 -57.21 0.60 -15.75
N PHE A 81 -55.94 0.81 -15.39
CA PHE A 81 -55.56 1.91 -14.51
C PHE A 81 -55.92 3.28 -15.10
N SER A 82 -55.71 3.50 -16.40
CA SER A 82 -56.07 4.79 -17.03
C SER A 82 -57.57 5.09 -17.02
N LEU A 83 -58.40 4.04 -17.10
CA LEU A 83 -59.85 4.17 -17.05
C LEU A 83 -60.35 4.36 -15.62
N ILE A 84 -59.69 3.71 -14.65
CA ILE A 84 -60.17 3.61 -13.26
C ILE A 84 -59.51 4.64 -12.34
N SER A 85 -58.37 5.25 -12.73
CA SER A 85 -57.61 6.21 -11.91
C SER A 85 -58.42 7.42 -11.44
N HIS A 86 -59.46 7.80 -12.19
CA HIS A 86 -60.34 8.92 -11.85
C HIS A 86 -61.55 8.52 -10.96
N HIS A 87 -61.68 7.24 -10.61
CA HIS A 87 -62.76 6.68 -9.79
C HIS A 87 -62.20 5.92 -8.57
N PRO A 88 -61.94 6.61 -7.44
CA PRO A 88 -61.27 6.04 -6.27
C PRO A 88 -61.98 4.81 -5.67
N SER A 89 -63.31 4.79 -5.68
CA SER A 89 -64.12 3.70 -5.09
C SER A 89 -64.03 2.39 -5.87
N VAL A 90 -63.85 2.46 -7.19
CA VAL A 90 -63.67 1.29 -8.05
C VAL A 90 -62.22 0.82 -7.98
N LEU A 91 -61.29 1.78 -7.92
CA LEU A 91 -59.88 1.47 -7.74
C LEU A 91 -59.65 0.74 -6.42
N SER A 92 -60.29 1.15 -5.32
CA SER A 92 -60.12 0.49 -4.02
C SER A 92 -60.67 -0.94 -3.95
N SER A 93 -61.72 -1.26 -4.71
CA SER A 93 -62.33 -2.60 -4.69
C SER A 93 -61.70 -3.57 -5.70
N LEU A 94 -61.31 -3.10 -6.90
CA LEU A 94 -60.70 -3.95 -7.92
C LEU A 94 -59.20 -4.17 -7.71
N LEU A 95 -58.46 -3.14 -7.29
CA LEU A 95 -57.00 -3.16 -7.21
C LEU A 95 -56.41 -4.29 -6.34
N PRO A 96 -56.95 -4.59 -5.14
CA PRO A 96 -56.45 -5.72 -4.33
C PRO A 96 -56.60 -7.05 -5.08
N SER A 97 -57.77 -7.28 -5.69
CA SER A 97 -58.05 -8.52 -6.43
C SER A 97 -57.22 -8.65 -7.70
N LEU A 98 -56.93 -7.53 -8.38
CA LEU A 98 -56.07 -7.47 -9.56
C LEU A 98 -54.60 -7.76 -9.20
N LEU A 99 -54.09 -7.17 -8.11
CA LEU A 99 -52.74 -7.41 -7.63
C LEU A 99 -52.55 -8.87 -7.18
N LEU A 100 -53.50 -9.41 -6.41
CA LEU A 100 -53.48 -10.80 -5.95
C LEU A 100 -53.67 -11.81 -7.10
N SER A 101 -54.19 -11.41 -8.25
CA SER A 101 -54.26 -12.25 -9.46
C SER A 101 -52.99 -12.12 -10.30
N TYR A 102 -52.39 -10.92 -10.37
CA TYR A 102 -51.14 -10.69 -11.10
C TYR A 102 -49.93 -11.34 -10.44
N LEU A 103 -49.80 -11.24 -9.11
CA LEU A 103 -48.63 -11.77 -8.39
C LEU A 103 -48.43 -13.28 -8.61
N PRO A 104 -49.45 -14.15 -8.50
CA PRO A 104 -49.30 -15.56 -8.83
C PRO A 104 -48.89 -15.82 -10.30
N LEU A 105 -49.36 -15.01 -11.26
CA LEU A 105 -48.95 -15.14 -12.66
C LEU A 105 -47.47 -14.80 -12.86
N PHE A 106 -46.98 -13.78 -12.15
CA PHE A 106 -45.57 -13.42 -12.12
C PHE A 106 -44.74 -14.50 -11.41
N ILE A 107 -45.10 -14.86 -10.17
CA ILE A 107 -44.40 -15.85 -9.33
C ILE A 107 -44.31 -17.22 -10.02
N SER A 108 -45.37 -17.65 -10.71
CA SER A 108 -45.38 -18.91 -11.47
C SER A 108 -44.68 -18.84 -12.84
N ARG A 109 -44.03 -17.72 -13.17
CA ARG A 109 -43.32 -17.45 -14.44
C ARG A 109 -44.20 -17.64 -15.68
N LYS A 110 -45.52 -17.46 -15.55
CA LYS A 110 -46.44 -17.46 -16.71
C LYS A 110 -46.31 -16.20 -17.55
N ILE A 111 -45.79 -15.12 -16.95
CA ILE A 111 -45.45 -13.87 -17.61
C ILE A 111 -43.92 -13.75 -17.63
N PRO A 112 -43.30 -13.42 -18.79
CA PRO A 112 -41.88 -13.13 -18.87
C PRO A 112 -41.49 -11.99 -17.92
N HIS A 113 -40.37 -12.14 -17.23
CA HIS A 113 -39.80 -11.08 -16.41
C HIS A 113 -38.95 -10.18 -17.30
N ASP A 114 -39.51 -9.02 -17.65
CA ASP A 114 -38.89 -8.02 -18.50
C ASP A 114 -39.24 -6.58 -18.05
N HIS A 115 -38.83 -5.59 -18.83
CA HIS A 115 -39.13 -4.19 -18.58
C HIS A 115 -40.64 -3.85 -18.52
N HIS A 116 -41.51 -4.62 -19.20
CA HIS A 116 -42.97 -4.43 -19.13
C HIS A 116 -43.51 -4.93 -17.78
N SER A 117 -43.00 -6.05 -17.29
CA SER A 117 -43.34 -6.57 -15.95
C SER A 117 -42.92 -5.59 -14.84
N LEU A 118 -41.75 -4.95 -14.96
CA LEU A 118 -41.29 -3.90 -14.04
C LEU A 118 -42.20 -2.68 -14.08
N SER A 119 -42.54 -2.21 -15.28
CA SER A 119 -43.43 -1.05 -15.48
C SER A 119 -44.80 -1.30 -14.84
N THR A 120 -45.32 -2.51 -14.99
CA THR A 120 -46.58 -2.96 -14.37
C THR A 120 -46.49 -2.96 -12.84
N LEU A 121 -45.41 -3.50 -12.27
CA LEU A 121 -45.20 -3.50 -10.81
C LEU A 121 -45.00 -2.08 -10.26
N GLN A 122 -44.32 -1.19 -10.98
CA GLN A 122 -44.18 0.22 -10.61
C GLN A 122 -45.53 0.94 -10.64
N LEU A 123 -46.39 0.64 -11.61
CA LEU A 123 -47.75 1.16 -11.68
C LEU A 123 -48.57 0.74 -10.46
N PHE A 124 -48.50 -0.55 -10.08
CA PHE A 124 -49.10 -1.03 -8.83
C PHE A 124 -48.54 -0.27 -7.63
N ALA A 125 -47.22 -0.08 -7.53
CA ALA A 125 -46.57 0.64 -6.45
C ALA A 125 -47.12 2.07 -6.27
N VAL A 126 -47.36 2.81 -7.36
CA VAL A 126 -47.92 4.16 -7.30
C VAL A 126 -49.32 4.16 -6.67
N HIS A 127 -50.14 3.14 -6.96
CA HIS A 127 -51.53 3.09 -6.54
C HIS A 127 -51.81 2.26 -5.29
N LEU A 128 -50.79 1.72 -4.61
CA LEU A 128 -50.95 0.92 -3.39
C LEU A 128 -51.76 1.63 -2.28
N ASP A 129 -51.77 2.97 -2.22
CA ASP A 129 -52.47 3.74 -1.19
C ASP A 129 -54.00 3.59 -1.23
N ALA A 130 -54.54 3.10 -2.35
CA ALA A 130 -55.97 2.89 -2.53
C ALA A 130 -56.42 1.45 -2.19
N ILE A 131 -55.51 0.54 -1.90
CA ILE A 131 -55.80 -0.85 -1.55
C ILE A 131 -56.36 -0.94 -0.13
N ASP A 132 -57.37 -1.78 0.08
CA ASP A 132 -57.82 -2.16 1.42
C ASP A 132 -56.65 -2.78 2.22
N ILE A 133 -56.33 -2.14 3.35
CA ILE A 133 -55.19 -2.48 4.20
C ILE A 133 -55.22 -3.94 4.64
N THR A 134 -56.41 -4.54 4.81
CA THR A 134 -56.56 -5.95 5.21
C THR A 134 -55.99 -6.95 4.19
N LYS A 135 -55.81 -6.54 2.93
CA LYS A 135 -55.26 -7.36 1.83
C LYS A 135 -53.77 -7.17 1.57
N ILE A 136 -53.15 -6.16 2.19
CA ILE A 136 -51.71 -5.92 2.09
C ILE A 136 -50.90 -7.07 2.73
N PRO A 137 -51.26 -7.64 3.91
CA PRO A 137 -50.54 -8.78 4.49
C PRO A 137 -50.47 -10.01 3.56
N GLU A 138 -51.59 -10.37 2.91
CA GLU A 138 -51.65 -11.48 1.93
C GLU A 138 -50.66 -11.24 0.77
N THR A 139 -50.53 -9.98 0.33
CA THR A 139 -49.57 -9.56 -0.69
C THR A 139 -48.13 -9.73 -0.21
N ILE A 140 -47.83 -9.30 1.02
CA ILE A 140 -46.48 -9.40 1.62
C ILE A 140 -46.07 -10.87 1.77
N ASP A 141 -46.96 -11.72 2.29
CA ASP A 141 -46.66 -13.13 2.53
C ASP A 141 -46.33 -13.87 1.23
N LEU A 142 -47.06 -13.58 0.13
CA LEU A 142 -46.75 -14.10 -1.20
C LEU A 142 -45.35 -13.68 -1.70
N ILE A 143 -44.96 -12.43 -1.45
CA ILE A 143 -43.63 -11.92 -1.83
C ILE A 143 -42.54 -12.64 -1.02
N ILE A 144 -42.72 -12.80 0.28
CA ILE A 144 -41.75 -13.48 1.15
C ILE A 144 -41.58 -14.95 0.72
N MET A 145 -42.67 -15.64 0.42
CA MET A 145 -42.59 -17.03 -0.06
C MET A 145 -41.80 -17.16 -1.37
N TYR A 146 -41.96 -16.19 -2.29
CA TYR A 146 -41.29 -16.20 -3.59
C TYR A 146 -39.78 -15.93 -3.53
N LEU A 147 -39.26 -15.34 -2.44
CA LEU A 147 -37.85 -14.97 -2.33
C LEU A 147 -36.86 -16.13 -2.59
N HIS A 148 -37.24 -17.36 -2.26
CA HIS A 148 -36.42 -18.54 -2.51
C HIS A 148 -36.22 -18.86 -4.00
N ASP A 149 -37.14 -18.42 -4.86
CA ASP A 149 -37.13 -18.72 -6.30
C ASP A 149 -36.46 -17.63 -7.15
N VAL A 150 -36.00 -16.54 -6.53
CA VAL A 150 -35.36 -15.38 -7.18
C VAL A 150 -33.91 -15.69 -7.54
N LYS A 151 -33.65 -15.87 -8.84
CA LYS A 151 -32.32 -16.18 -9.39
C LYS A 151 -31.74 -15.02 -10.19
N ASP A 152 -32.57 -14.36 -10.99
CA ASP A 152 -32.17 -13.26 -11.88
C ASP A 152 -32.62 -11.89 -11.36
N PHE A 153 -31.98 -10.80 -11.80
CA PHE A 153 -32.36 -9.43 -11.39
C PHE A 153 -33.81 -9.08 -11.74
N GLU A 154 -34.32 -9.62 -12.85
CA GLU A 154 -35.70 -9.44 -13.29
C GLU A 154 -36.69 -10.14 -12.35
N ASP A 155 -36.31 -11.29 -11.77
CA ASP A 155 -37.14 -12.01 -10.78
C ASP A 155 -37.36 -11.16 -9.52
N ALA A 156 -36.40 -10.27 -9.19
CA ALA A 156 -36.45 -9.43 -8.00
C ALA A 156 -37.33 -8.17 -8.14
N HIS A 157 -37.92 -7.92 -9.32
CA HIS A 157 -38.77 -6.75 -9.56
C HIS A 157 -39.95 -6.61 -8.60
N VAL A 158 -40.47 -7.73 -8.10
CA VAL A 158 -41.58 -7.76 -7.14
C VAL A 158 -41.24 -7.07 -5.83
N LEU A 159 -39.95 -7.02 -5.44
CA LEU A 159 -39.50 -6.40 -4.20
C LEU A 159 -39.69 -4.87 -4.17
N VAL A 160 -39.97 -4.23 -5.31
CA VAL A 160 -40.30 -2.80 -5.38
C VAL A 160 -41.57 -2.47 -4.60
N LEU A 161 -42.50 -3.42 -4.45
CA LEU A 161 -43.75 -3.22 -3.70
C LEU A 161 -43.55 -3.25 -2.18
N LEU A 162 -42.55 -4.00 -1.71
CA LEU A 162 -42.39 -4.36 -0.30
C LEU A 162 -42.23 -3.14 0.65
N PRO A 163 -41.39 -2.12 0.35
CA PRO A 163 -41.24 -0.97 1.24
C PRO A 163 -42.55 -0.22 1.45
N LYS A 164 -43.30 0.03 0.38
CA LYS A 164 -44.56 0.77 0.45
C LYS A 164 -45.67 -0.05 1.13
N CYS A 165 -45.74 -1.36 0.89
CA CYS A 165 -46.65 -2.24 1.61
C CYS A 165 -46.41 -2.22 3.12
N LEU A 166 -45.14 -2.29 3.56
CA LEU A 166 -44.80 -2.23 4.98
C LEU A 166 -45.10 -0.86 5.60
N GLU A 167 -44.89 0.22 4.86
CA GLU A 167 -45.23 1.57 5.32
C GLU A 167 -46.75 1.76 5.48
N LEU A 168 -47.56 1.21 4.57
CA LEU A 168 -49.03 1.23 4.68
C LEU A 168 -49.51 0.45 5.90
N VAL A 169 -48.96 -0.75 6.14
CA VAL A 169 -49.25 -1.52 7.36
C VAL A 169 -48.88 -0.74 8.62
N ARG A 170 -47.74 -0.03 8.61
CA ARG A 170 -47.25 0.76 9.74
C ARG A 170 -48.17 1.91 10.11
N ILE A 171 -48.71 2.63 9.13
CA ILE A 171 -49.60 3.78 9.34
C ILE A 171 -51.01 3.32 9.72
N SER A 172 -51.38 2.08 9.39
CA SER A 172 -52.73 1.58 9.62
C SER A 172 -53.08 1.45 11.11
N ASN A 173 -54.33 1.81 11.43
CA ASN A 173 -54.94 1.53 12.73
C ASN A 173 -55.84 0.28 12.70
N GLU A 174 -56.04 -0.31 11.51
CA GLU A 174 -56.97 -1.42 11.27
C GLU A 174 -56.33 -2.79 11.52
N ILE A 175 -54.99 -2.88 11.43
CA ILE A 175 -54.24 -4.11 11.71
C ILE A 175 -53.91 -4.16 13.21
N GLU A 176 -54.23 -5.28 13.86
CA GLU A 176 -53.81 -5.51 15.24
C GLU A 176 -52.28 -5.62 15.33
N LYS A 177 -51.65 -4.78 16.16
CA LYS A 177 -50.19 -4.77 16.43
C LYS A 177 -49.34 -4.74 15.15
N PRO A 178 -49.42 -3.68 14.32
CA PRO A 178 -48.75 -3.61 13.02
C PRO A 178 -47.22 -3.73 13.13
N ILE A 179 -46.64 -3.24 14.23
CA ILE A 179 -45.19 -3.33 14.47
C ILE A 179 -44.76 -4.79 14.73
N GLU A 180 -45.56 -5.60 15.42
CA GLU A 180 -45.25 -7.03 15.65
C GLU A 180 -45.30 -7.82 14.34
N TYR A 181 -46.28 -7.53 13.48
CA TYR A 181 -46.37 -8.14 12.15
C TYR A 181 -45.18 -7.73 11.26
N ILE A 182 -44.85 -6.43 11.18
CA ILE A 182 -43.69 -5.96 10.41
C ILE A 182 -42.40 -6.61 10.90
N ASN A 183 -42.24 -6.76 12.22
CA ASN A 183 -41.10 -7.46 12.80
C ASN A 183 -41.06 -8.93 12.37
N SER A 184 -42.20 -9.64 12.38
CA SER A 184 -42.29 -11.03 11.88
C SER A 184 -41.94 -11.12 10.39
N VAL A 185 -42.34 -10.13 9.59
CA VAL A 185 -41.99 -10.05 8.16
C VAL A 185 -40.48 -9.88 8.00
N ILE A 186 -39.87 -8.95 8.72
CA ILE A 186 -38.41 -8.74 8.68
C ILE A 186 -37.68 -9.98 9.15
N ASP A 187 -38.14 -10.63 10.22
CA ASP A 187 -37.57 -11.88 10.72
C ASP A 187 -37.68 -13.00 9.66
N GLY A 188 -38.78 -13.06 8.92
CA GLY A 188 -38.94 -13.94 7.74
C GLY A 188 -37.91 -13.65 6.63
N LEU A 189 -37.68 -12.37 6.29
CA LEU A 189 -36.65 -11.96 5.33
C LEU A 189 -35.24 -12.34 5.81
N LEU A 190 -34.97 -12.20 7.10
CA LEU A 190 -33.69 -12.54 7.73
C LEU A 190 -33.47 -14.06 7.89
N ASN A 191 -34.52 -14.86 7.94
CA ASN A 191 -34.42 -16.32 8.00
C ASN A 191 -34.31 -16.99 6.61
N CYS A 192 -34.75 -16.34 5.54
CA CYS A 192 -34.67 -16.84 4.17
C CYS A 192 -33.22 -16.94 3.65
N GLU A 193 -32.87 -17.92 2.80
CA GLU A 193 -31.57 -17.90 2.12
C GLU A 193 -31.53 -16.79 1.04
N TRP A 194 -30.43 -16.03 0.97
CA TRP A 194 -30.31 -14.92 0.01
C TRP A 194 -29.42 -15.30 -1.16
N SER A 195 -29.97 -15.28 -2.38
CA SER A 195 -29.17 -15.31 -3.61
C SER A 195 -28.39 -14.00 -3.79
N LYS A 196 -27.38 -13.98 -4.68
CA LYS A 196 -26.61 -12.77 -5.00
C LYS A 196 -27.52 -11.59 -5.36
N VAL A 197 -28.55 -11.86 -6.17
CA VAL A 197 -29.52 -10.85 -6.62
C VAL A 197 -30.36 -10.34 -5.46
N VAL A 198 -30.93 -11.24 -4.65
CA VAL A 198 -31.75 -10.88 -3.50
C VAL A 198 -30.95 -10.01 -2.54
N LEU A 199 -29.69 -10.37 -2.25
CA LEU A 199 -28.83 -9.60 -1.36
C LEU A 199 -28.64 -8.15 -1.86
N VAL A 200 -28.25 -7.97 -3.12
CA VAL A 200 -28.03 -6.63 -3.71
C VAL A 200 -29.32 -5.81 -3.68
N LYS A 201 -30.45 -6.43 -4.05
CA LYS A 201 -31.75 -5.75 -4.08
C LYS A 201 -32.27 -5.42 -2.69
N LEU A 202 -32.07 -6.29 -1.69
CA LEU A 202 -32.43 -6.01 -0.31
C LEU A 202 -31.64 -4.81 0.24
N VAL A 203 -30.34 -4.72 -0.02
CA VAL A 203 -29.53 -3.55 0.38
C VAL A 203 -29.99 -2.26 -0.31
N GLU A 204 -30.50 -2.34 -1.54
CA GLU A 204 -31.08 -1.20 -2.25
C GLU A 204 -32.39 -0.71 -1.61
N ILE A 205 -33.31 -1.64 -1.30
CA ILE A 205 -34.67 -1.30 -0.81
C ILE A 205 -34.73 -1.03 0.69
N ILE A 206 -33.83 -1.61 1.51
CA ILE A 206 -33.89 -1.51 2.99
C ILE A 206 -33.81 -0.05 3.45
N ARG A 207 -33.24 0.80 2.61
CA ARG A 207 -33.17 2.25 2.77
C ARG A 207 -34.53 2.93 2.93
N ASP A 208 -35.57 2.34 2.34
CA ASP A 208 -36.92 2.86 2.32
C ASP A 208 -37.77 2.28 3.47
N PHE A 209 -37.17 1.42 4.32
CA PHE A 209 -37.81 0.85 5.51
C PHE A 209 -37.64 1.80 6.70
N SER A 210 -38.74 2.35 7.18
CA SER A 210 -38.76 3.37 8.24
C SER A 210 -38.65 2.82 9.67
N CYS A 211 -38.88 1.52 9.89
CA CYS A 211 -39.24 0.94 11.18
C CYS A 211 -38.38 -0.25 11.66
N ILE A 212 -37.08 -0.27 11.33
CA ILE A 212 -36.18 -1.36 11.76
C ILE A 212 -35.49 -1.00 13.09
N ASP A 213 -35.61 -1.88 14.08
CA ASP A 213 -34.94 -1.74 15.37
C ASP A 213 -33.42 -1.94 15.26
N LYS A 214 -32.69 -1.53 16.31
CA LYS A 214 -31.23 -1.60 16.31
C LYS A 214 -30.70 -3.05 16.27
N GLY A 215 -31.41 -4.01 16.87
CA GLY A 215 -31.01 -5.42 16.86
C GLY A 215 -31.08 -5.99 15.45
N ARG A 216 -32.24 -5.88 14.80
CA ARG A 216 -32.43 -6.36 13.42
C ARG A 216 -31.57 -5.64 12.40
N LYS A 217 -31.24 -4.36 12.60
CA LYS A 217 -30.24 -3.65 11.76
C LYS A 217 -28.89 -4.35 11.78
N ARG A 218 -28.44 -4.77 12.97
CA ARG A 218 -27.18 -5.49 13.12
C ARG A 218 -27.28 -6.87 12.47
N ASP A 219 -28.35 -7.61 12.72
CA ASP A 219 -28.54 -8.97 12.19
C ASP A 219 -28.64 -8.94 10.65
N PHE A 220 -29.29 -7.92 10.08
CA PHE A 220 -29.31 -7.64 8.64
C PHE A 220 -27.90 -7.41 8.09
N LEU A 221 -27.13 -6.50 8.72
CA LEU A 221 -25.77 -6.19 8.27
C LEU A 221 -24.84 -7.40 8.38
N GLU A 222 -24.92 -8.16 9.48
CA GLU A 222 -24.15 -9.39 9.67
C GLU A 222 -24.43 -10.39 8.54
N LYS A 223 -25.71 -10.56 8.19
CA LYS A 223 -26.10 -11.41 7.07
C LYS A 223 -25.61 -10.89 5.72
N VAL A 224 -25.61 -9.58 5.49
CA VAL A 224 -25.03 -8.97 4.29
C VAL A 224 -23.53 -9.27 4.21
N PHE A 225 -22.76 -9.06 5.28
CA PHE A 225 -21.32 -9.33 5.29
C PHE A 225 -20.99 -10.82 5.13
N ASN A 226 -21.79 -11.72 5.71
CA ASN A 226 -21.68 -13.15 5.47
C ASN A 226 -21.98 -13.51 4.01
N GLY A 227 -22.99 -12.89 3.41
CA GLY A 227 -23.33 -13.06 1.99
C GLY A 227 -22.25 -12.51 1.04
N MET A 228 -21.60 -11.41 1.39
CA MET A 228 -20.43 -10.88 0.66
C MET A 228 -19.26 -11.87 0.61
N GLN A 229 -19.12 -12.74 1.62
CA GLN A 229 -18.04 -13.73 1.65
C GLN A 229 -18.32 -14.94 0.74
N ASN A 230 -19.58 -15.36 0.63
CA ASN A 230 -19.95 -16.63 0.03
C ASN A 230 -20.58 -16.51 -1.37
N ASN A 231 -21.28 -15.41 -1.65
CA ASN A 231 -22.21 -15.34 -2.79
C ASN A 231 -21.83 -14.29 -3.85
N ILE A 232 -20.88 -13.40 -3.56
CA ILE A 232 -20.55 -12.24 -4.40
C ILE A 232 -19.14 -12.37 -4.97
N GLU A 233 -19.02 -12.14 -6.28
CA GLU A 233 -17.73 -12.09 -6.94
C GLU A 233 -16.94 -10.85 -6.54
N MET A 234 -15.61 -10.98 -6.49
CA MET A 234 -14.73 -9.89 -6.03
C MET A 234 -14.92 -8.57 -6.78
N GLN A 235 -15.30 -8.62 -8.06
CA GLN A 235 -15.47 -7.43 -8.90
C GLN A 235 -16.76 -6.64 -8.60
N ASP A 236 -17.78 -7.31 -8.04
CA ASP A 236 -19.07 -6.68 -7.72
C ASP A 236 -19.10 -6.08 -6.31
N LEU A 237 -18.13 -6.43 -5.46
CA LEU A 237 -18.01 -5.92 -4.09
C LEU A 237 -17.99 -4.39 -4.01
N PRO A 238 -17.24 -3.63 -4.85
CA PRO A 238 -17.24 -2.17 -4.77
C PRO A 238 -18.62 -1.53 -4.96
N GLY A 239 -19.44 -2.10 -5.85
CA GLY A 239 -20.80 -1.64 -6.12
C GLY A 239 -21.71 -1.82 -4.91
N LEU A 240 -21.64 -2.99 -4.26
CA LEU A 240 -22.40 -3.25 -3.05
C LEU A 240 -21.92 -2.37 -1.87
N VAL A 241 -20.62 -2.22 -1.69
CA VAL A 241 -20.08 -1.35 -0.63
C VAL A 241 -20.50 0.11 -0.84
N TYR A 242 -20.55 0.57 -2.09
CA TYR A 242 -21.11 1.90 -2.38
C TYR A 242 -22.57 2.02 -1.93
N GLN A 243 -23.41 1.03 -2.21
CA GLN A 243 -24.80 1.01 -1.73
C GLN A 243 -24.90 1.00 -0.20
N LEU A 244 -24.06 0.23 0.49
CA LEU A 244 -23.97 0.23 1.96
C LEU A 244 -23.55 1.59 2.52
N LEU A 245 -22.62 2.29 1.87
CA LEU A 245 -22.20 3.63 2.28
C LEU A 245 -23.31 4.66 2.08
N VAL A 246 -24.07 4.57 0.98
CA VAL A 246 -25.27 5.40 0.77
C VAL A 246 -26.31 5.12 1.86
N LEU A 247 -26.53 3.86 2.21
CA LEU A 247 -27.44 3.45 3.29
C LEU A 247 -26.98 4.03 4.64
N ALA A 248 -25.68 3.94 4.95
CA ALA A 248 -25.09 4.53 6.15
C ALA A 248 -25.25 6.05 6.18
N SER A 249 -25.05 6.75 5.06
CA SER A 249 -25.22 8.22 4.99
C SER A 249 -26.64 8.68 5.37
N LYS A 250 -27.66 7.84 5.10
CA LYS A 250 -29.06 8.09 5.49
C LYS A 250 -29.37 7.71 6.95
N GLY A 251 -28.39 7.29 7.74
CA GLY A 251 -28.53 7.02 9.17
C GLY A 251 -28.79 5.56 9.53
N PHE A 252 -28.66 4.63 8.58
CA PHE A 252 -28.80 3.20 8.85
C PHE A 252 -27.47 2.61 9.34
N GLY A 253 -27.32 2.46 10.66
CA GLY A 253 -26.21 1.71 11.27
C GLY A 253 -24.81 2.18 10.85
N LYS A 254 -24.52 3.50 10.97
CA LYS A 254 -23.26 4.09 10.48
C LYS A 254 -22.02 3.37 11.02
N LYS A 255 -22.01 3.10 12.33
CA LYS A 255 -20.89 2.44 12.99
C LYS A 255 -20.74 1.01 12.50
N GLU A 256 -21.84 0.26 12.48
CA GLU A 256 -21.89 -1.15 12.12
C GLU A 256 -21.49 -1.38 10.65
N VAL A 257 -21.87 -0.48 9.74
CA VAL A 257 -21.45 -0.55 8.33
C VAL A 257 -19.95 -0.35 8.20
N ILE A 258 -19.38 0.69 8.82
CA ILE A 258 -17.95 0.98 8.72
C ILE A 258 -17.12 -0.12 9.43
N GLU A 259 -17.58 -0.61 10.59
CA GLU A 259 -16.97 -1.71 11.33
C GLU A 259 -16.97 -3.00 10.52
N GLY A 260 -18.10 -3.35 9.90
CA GLY A 260 -18.22 -4.54 9.06
C GLY A 260 -17.36 -4.45 7.80
N ILE A 261 -17.30 -3.30 7.13
CA ILE A 261 -16.39 -3.08 6.00
C ILE A 261 -14.92 -3.25 6.45
N ALA A 262 -14.54 -2.63 7.56
CA ALA A 262 -13.17 -2.71 8.09
C ALA A 262 -12.78 -4.13 8.53
N SER A 263 -13.73 -4.88 9.10
CA SER A 263 -13.53 -6.27 9.54
C SER A 263 -13.44 -7.23 8.35
N TYR A 264 -14.34 -7.10 7.37
CA TYR A 264 -14.36 -7.92 6.16
C TYR A 264 -13.03 -7.78 5.40
N PHE A 265 -12.71 -6.58 4.92
CA PHE A 265 -11.49 -6.35 4.14
C PHE A 265 -10.19 -6.45 4.95
N GLY A 266 -10.28 -6.33 6.28
CA GLY A 266 -9.16 -6.50 7.19
C GLY A 266 -8.80 -7.96 7.50
N GLY A 267 -9.70 -8.89 7.20
CA GLY A 267 -9.53 -10.32 7.43
C GLY A 267 -8.49 -10.95 6.50
N LYS A 268 -8.21 -12.25 6.71
CA LYS A 268 -7.38 -13.04 5.78
C LYS A 268 -8.18 -13.39 4.52
N ILE A 269 -8.55 -12.40 3.71
CA ILE A 269 -9.26 -12.66 2.46
C ILE A 269 -8.27 -13.21 1.43
N LYS A 270 -8.66 -14.32 0.80
CA LYS A 270 -7.94 -14.96 -0.29
C LYS A 270 -8.31 -14.25 -1.60
N GLY A 271 -7.40 -13.45 -2.11
CA GLY A 271 -7.51 -12.89 -3.45
C GLY A 271 -6.21 -12.17 -3.77
N GLY A 272 -5.56 -12.54 -4.88
CA GLY A 272 -4.23 -12.05 -5.23
C GLY A 272 -4.20 -10.55 -5.56
N SER A 273 -3.77 -10.19 -6.77
CA SER A 273 -3.72 -8.78 -7.20
C SER A 273 -5.12 -8.15 -7.34
N ILE A 274 -6.12 -8.91 -7.81
CA ILE A 274 -7.48 -8.42 -8.07
C ILE A 274 -8.14 -7.88 -6.80
N MET A 275 -8.08 -8.64 -5.69
CA MET A 275 -8.66 -8.21 -4.43
C MET A 275 -8.01 -6.94 -3.90
N ARG A 276 -6.69 -6.79 -4.08
CA ARG A 276 -5.98 -5.58 -3.64
C ARG A 276 -6.42 -4.33 -4.41
N GLN A 277 -6.76 -4.47 -5.70
CA GLN A 277 -7.35 -3.41 -6.53
C GLN A 277 -8.79 -3.09 -6.14
N VAL A 278 -9.60 -4.13 -5.85
CA VAL A 278 -10.97 -3.98 -5.32
C VAL A 278 -10.96 -3.20 -4.01
N GLU A 279 -10.08 -3.56 -3.08
CA GLU A 279 -9.85 -2.81 -1.84
C GLU A 279 -9.49 -1.34 -2.12
N GLY A 280 -8.65 -1.05 -3.13
CA GLY A 280 -8.35 0.32 -3.53
C GLY A 280 -9.57 1.11 -4.00
N THR A 281 -10.45 0.48 -4.78
CA THR A 281 -11.71 1.08 -5.22
C THR A 281 -12.65 1.33 -4.03
N VAL A 282 -12.74 0.38 -3.11
CA VAL A 282 -13.53 0.54 -1.88
C VAL A 282 -13.00 1.70 -1.03
N LEU A 283 -11.68 1.83 -0.88
CA LEU A 283 -11.07 2.96 -0.16
C LEU A 283 -11.43 4.32 -0.79
N LEU A 284 -11.56 4.39 -2.12
CA LEU A 284 -12.02 5.58 -2.83
C LEU A 284 -13.51 5.85 -2.60
N HIS A 285 -14.37 4.81 -2.63
CA HIS A 285 -15.79 4.95 -2.30
C HIS A 285 -15.99 5.46 -0.87
N VAL A 286 -15.27 4.92 0.11
CA VAL A 286 -15.31 5.42 1.49
C VAL A 286 -14.80 6.85 1.56
N ASN A 287 -13.69 7.20 0.89
CA ASN A 287 -13.20 8.56 0.84
C ASN A 287 -14.24 9.55 0.30
N PHE A 288 -14.93 9.17 -0.77
CA PHE A 288 -16.00 9.97 -1.36
C PHE A 288 -17.21 10.09 -0.41
N ALA A 289 -17.64 8.99 0.20
CA ALA A 289 -18.74 9.00 1.16
C ALA A 289 -18.45 9.90 2.37
N VAL A 290 -17.22 9.87 2.91
CA VAL A 290 -16.81 10.74 4.02
C VAL A 290 -16.72 12.21 3.61
N LYS A 291 -16.40 12.51 2.35
CA LYS A 291 -16.45 13.88 1.82
C LYS A 291 -17.89 14.41 1.76
N GLN A 292 -18.87 13.56 1.43
CA GLN A 292 -20.28 13.93 1.38
C GLN A 292 -20.90 14.01 2.78
N ASP A 293 -20.63 13.03 3.65
CA ASP A 293 -21.09 12.98 5.03
C ASP A 293 -19.89 12.84 6.00
N PRO A 294 -19.42 13.96 6.59
CA PRO A 294 -18.31 13.94 7.55
C PRO A 294 -18.57 13.10 8.82
N SER A 295 -19.82 12.78 9.15
CA SER A 295 -20.10 11.94 10.32
C SER A 295 -19.58 10.51 10.14
N LEU A 296 -19.55 9.98 8.90
CA LEU A 296 -18.91 8.69 8.59
C LEU A 296 -17.42 8.71 8.91
N GLY A 297 -16.75 9.84 8.70
CA GLY A 297 -15.33 10.00 9.05
C GLY A 297 -15.08 9.94 10.57
N GLN A 298 -16.03 10.42 11.38
CA GLN A 298 -15.96 10.29 12.83
C GLN A 298 -16.14 8.86 13.30
N GLU A 299 -17.01 8.08 12.64
CA GLU A 299 -17.15 6.64 12.93
C GLU A 299 -15.85 5.88 12.60
N VAL A 300 -15.21 6.15 11.45
CA VAL A 300 -13.90 5.56 11.10
C VAL A 300 -12.85 5.85 12.18
N LEU A 301 -12.77 7.09 12.67
CA LEU A 301 -11.88 7.46 13.77
C LEU A 301 -12.29 6.79 15.09
N GLY A 302 -13.59 6.66 15.33
CA GLY A 302 -14.20 6.06 16.51
C GLY A 302 -13.81 4.59 16.66
N LEU A 303 -13.78 3.82 15.57
CA LEU A 303 -13.37 2.41 15.59
C LEU A 303 -12.03 2.20 16.27
N VAL A 304 -11.01 2.97 15.87
CA VAL A 304 -9.65 2.84 16.41
C VAL A 304 -9.50 3.43 17.81
N ARG A 305 -10.30 4.45 18.15
CA ARG A 305 -10.32 5.00 19.52
C ARG A 305 -10.97 4.04 20.52
N SER A 306 -11.97 3.27 20.08
CA SER A 306 -12.70 2.34 20.92
C SER A 306 -11.98 1.01 21.12
N ASP A 307 -11.37 0.46 20.06
CA ASP A 307 -10.61 -0.78 20.14
C ASP A 307 -9.32 -0.72 19.31
N SER A 308 -8.17 -0.67 19.98
CA SER A 308 -6.87 -0.70 19.32
C SER A 308 -6.56 -2.04 18.65
N ARG A 309 -7.24 -3.12 19.03
CA ARG A 309 -7.10 -4.45 18.41
C ARG A 309 -7.78 -4.54 17.04
N ALA A 310 -8.67 -3.59 16.72
CA ALA A 310 -9.32 -3.48 15.41
C ALA A 310 -8.39 -2.93 14.31
N LEU A 311 -7.12 -2.62 14.64
CA LEU A 311 -6.11 -2.18 13.68
C LEU A 311 -5.59 -3.33 12.82
N ASN A 312 -6.25 -3.51 11.68
CA ASN A 312 -5.77 -4.33 10.57
C ASN A 312 -5.23 -3.46 9.43
N HIS A 313 -4.65 -4.10 8.40
CA HIS A 313 -4.04 -3.36 7.26
C HIS A 313 -5.05 -2.47 6.53
N PHE A 314 -6.31 -2.91 6.43
CA PHE A 314 -7.36 -2.17 5.74
C PHE A 314 -7.86 -0.99 6.57
N THR A 315 -8.03 -1.13 7.89
CA THR A 315 -8.35 -0.03 8.81
C THR A 315 -7.29 1.06 8.76
N ILE A 316 -6.01 0.68 8.69
CA ILE A 316 -4.90 1.63 8.52
C ILE A 316 -5.01 2.36 7.16
N ALA A 317 -5.27 1.62 6.08
CA ALA A 317 -5.47 2.21 4.76
C ALA A 317 -6.70 3.14 4.71
N LEU A 318 -7.79 2.83 5.42
CA LEU A 318 -8.96 3.68 5.58
C LEU A 318 -8.61 4.98 6.29
N LEU A 319 -7.89 4.93 7.41
CA LEU A 319 -7.44 6.12 8.13
C LEU A 319 -6.53 6.99 7.27
N LEU A 320 -5.58 6.40 6.54
CA LEU A 320 -4.71 7.12 5.62
C LEU A 320 -5.48 7.72 4.44
N SER A 321 -6.51 7.04 3.94
CA SER A 321 -7.42 7.57 2.92
C SER A 321 -8.22 8.77 3.47
N VAL A 322 -8.82 8.65 4.66
CA VAL A 322 -9.57 9.74 5.32
C VAL A 322 -8.66 10.92 5.66
N ALA A 323 -7.38 10.69 5.97
CA ALA A 323 -6.40 11.75 6.21
C ALA A 323 -6.17 12.68 5.00
N ARG A 324 -6.51 12.25 3.78
CA ARG A 324 -6.49 13.12 2.58
C ARG A 324 -7.55 14.21 2.63
N ILE A 325 -8.57 14.08 3.46
CA ILE A 325 -9.59 15.11 3.68
C ILE A 325 -9.04 16.09 4.72
N ARG A 326 -8.85 17.37 4.32
CA ARG A 326 -8.20 18.40 5.15
C ARG A 326 -8.72 18.46 6.59
N ARG A 327 -10.05 18.37 6.78
CA ARG A 327 -10.71 18.37 8.10
C ARG A 327 -10.25 17.25 9.02
N PHE A 328 -9.92 16.09 8.46
CA PHE A 328 -9.56 14.88 9.20
C PHE A 328 -8.07 14.55 9.17
N SER A 329 -7.27 15.25 8.37
CA SER A 329 -5.81 15.02 8.21
C SER A 329 -5.07 14.79 9.53
N GLU A 330 -4.99 15.81 10.39
CA GLU A 330 -4.32 15.74 11.69
C GLU A 330 -4.97 14.72 12.64
N SER A 331 -6.31 14.64 12.65
CA SER A 331 -7.03 13.72 13.53
C SER A 331 -6.76 12.25 13.18
N ALA A 332 -6.78 11.88 11.90
CA ALA A 332 -6.60 10.51 11.45
C ALA A 332 -5.15 10.05 11.66
N ILE A 333 -4.19 10.89 11.29
CA ILE A 333 -2.76 10.62 11.55
C ILE A 333 -2.48 10.56 13.05
N GLY A 334 -3.07 11.47 13.83
CA GLY A 334 -2.92 11.50 15.29
C GLY A 334 -3.48 10.26 15.99
N VAL A 335 -4.64 9.76 15.57
CA VAL A 335 -5.24 8.53 16.11
C VAL A 335 -4.35 7.32 15.80
N LEU A 336 -3.85 7.19 14.57
CA LEU A 336 -2.96 6.10 14.18
C LEU A 336 -1.64 6.13 14.97
N ARG A 337 -1.02 7.31 15.11
CA ARG A 337 0.20 7.48 15.92
C ARG A 337 -0.04 7.13 17.38
N THR A 338 -1.14 7.60 17.96
CA THR A 338 -1.49 7.34 19.36
C THR A 338 -1.68 5.86 19.62
N ALA A 339 -2.41 5.15 18.74
CA ALA A 339 -2.62 3.72 18.89
C ALA A 339 -1.32 2.91 18.80
N LEU A 340 -0.43 3.25 17.85
CA LEU A 340 0.87 2.61 17.73
C LEU A 340 1.77 2.88 18.96
N PHE A 341 1.85 4.14 19.41
CA PHE A 341 2.65 4.49 20.58
C PHE A 341 2.09 3.88 21.86
N ASN A 342 0.78 3.76 22.00
CA ASN A 342 0.16 3.05 23.11
C ASN A 342 0.53 1.56 23.07
N ALA A 343 0.47 0.89 21.91
CA ALA A 343 0.90 -0.50 21.79
C ALA A 343 2.37 -0.71 22.22
N TYR A 344 3.26 0.21 21.85
CA TYR A 344 4.66 0.17 22.32
C TYR A 344 4.80 0.46 23.82
N LYS A 345 4.05 1.42 24.36
CA LYS A 345 4.06 1.73 25.79
C LYS A 345 3.52 0.58 26.62
N ASP A 346 2.43 -0.04 26.18
CA ASP A 346 1.79 -1.17 26.83
C ASP A 346 2.72 -2.38 26.86
N TYR A 347 3.38 -2.67 25.73
CA TYR A 347 4.41 -3.72 25.69
C TYR A 347 5.60 -3.41 26.61
N ASN A 348 6.12 -2.19 26.58
CA ASN A 348 7.23 -1.79 27.45
C ASN A 348 6.84 -1.90 28.94
N PHE A 349 5.61 -1.53 29.29
CA PHE A 349 5.07 -1.68 30.63
C PHE A 349 4.94 -3.17 31.01
N ALA A 350 4.36 -3.99 30.14
CA ALA A 350 4.21 -5.43 30.35
C ALA A 350 5.57 -6.13 30.55
N LYS A 351 6.60 -5.73 29.80
CA LYS A 351 7.96 -6.26 29.91
C LYS A 351 8.60 -5.97 31.27
N VAL A 352 8.35 -4.80 31.85
CA VAL A 352 8.91 -4.40 33.15
C VAL A 352 8.07 -4.92 34.32
N CYS A 353 6.77 -5.13 34.11
CA CYS A 353 5.84 -5.56 35.15
C CYS A 353 6.04 -7.04 35.53
N LYS A 354 6.47 -7.28 36.77
CA LYS A 354 6.63 -8.63 37.33
C LYS A 354 5.30 -9.30 37.71
N TRP A 355 4.22 -8.53 37.87
CA TRP A 355 2.91 -9.05 38.28
C TRP A 355 2.12 -9.65 37.10
N LEU A 356 2.51 -9.34 35.87
CA LEU A 356 1.85 -9.86 34.68
C LEU A 356 2.32 -11.30 34.40
N SER A 357 1.40 -12.18 34.01
CA SER A 357 1.75 -13.52 33.53
C SER A 357 2.55 -13.44 32.23
N ASP A 358 3.37 -14.44 31.96
CA ASP A 358 4.16 -14.47 30.73
C ASP A 358 3.28 -14.63 29.47
N GLU A 359 2.10 -15.25 29.59
CA GLU A 359 1.10 -15.32 28.52
C GLU A 359 0.57 -13.93 28.13
N LEU A 360 0.23 -13.08 29.11
CA LEU A 360 -0.24 -11.73 28.84
C LEU A 360 0.88 -10.86 28.25
N LYS A 361 2.14 -11.04 28.69
CA LYS A 361 3.28 -10.33 28.11
C LYS A 361 3.46 -10.67 26.62
N GLU A 362 3.27 -11.94 26.25
CA GLU A 362 3.31 -12.36 24.85
C GLU A 362 2.12 -11.81 24.05
N GLU A 363 0.92 -11.70 24.64
CA GLU A 363 -0.23 -11.05 23.99
C GLU A 363 0.06 -9.58 23.65
N TYR A 364 0.65 -8.80 24.59
CA TYR A 364 1.04 -7.42 24.35
C TYR A 364 2.11 -7.30 23.26
N LEU A 365 3.10 -8.21 23.24
CA LEU A 365 4.12 -8.26 22.19
C LEU A 365 3.50 -8.59 20.83
N GLN A 366 2.62 -9.58 20.78
CA GLN A 366 1.97 -10.00 19.55
C GLN A 366 1.05 -8.91 19.00
N ASN A 367 0.34 -8.17 19.86
CA ASN A 367 -0.46 -7.02 19.46
C ASN A 367 0.40 -5.94 18.78
N ALA A 368 1.51 -5.53 19.41
CA ALA A 368 2.43 -4.56 18.83
C ALA A 368 3.00 -5.03 17.47
N ARG A 369 3.36 -6.31 17.36
CA ARG A 369 3.82 -6.92 16.10
C ARG A 369 2.76 -6.96 15.02
N VAL A 370 1.50 -7.24 15.37
CA VAL A 370 0.38 -7.25 14.42
C VAL A 370 0.17 -5.85 13.85
N ILE A 371 0.23 -4.81 14.69
CA ILE A 371 0.09 -3.42 14.24
C ILE A 371 1.26 -3.03 13.32
N GLU A 372 2.52 -3.32 13.69
CA GLU A 372 3.69 -3.05 12.82
C GLU A 372 3.54 -3.74 11.45
N LYS A 373 3.18 -5.02 11.46
CA LYS A 373 2.95 -5.79 10.22
C LYS A 373 1.77 -5.24 9.41
N ALA A 374 0.71 -4.79 10.07
CA ALA A 374 -0.44 -4.20 9.41
C ALA A 374 -0.09 -2.86 8.74
N VAL A 375 0.72 -2.01 9.40
CA VAL A 375 1.25 -0.78 8.81
C VAL A 375 2.09 -1.09 7.57
N LEU A 376 3.08 -1.98 7.69
CA LEU A 376 3.94 -2.35 6.57
C LEU A 376 3.15 -2.99 5.41
N LYS A 377 2.15 -3.82 5.72
CA LYS A 377 1.25 -4.39 4.70
C LYS A 377 0.45 -3.30 3.99
N ALA A 378 -0.13 -2.34 4.71
CA ALA A 378 -0.90 -1.25 4.11
C ALA A 378 -0.03 -0.38 3.19
N VAL A 379 1.23 -0.12 3.58
CA VAL A 379 2.20 0.61 2.75
C VAL A 379 2.60 -0.20 1.53
N ASN A 380 2.95 -1.47 1.70
CA ASN A 380 3.35 -2.35 0.61
C ASN A 380 2.21 -2.62 -0.38
N GLU A 381 0.94 -2.51 0.01
CA GLU A 381 -0.21 -2.64 -0.90
C GLU A 381 -0.57 -1.35 -1.64
N SER A 382 0.15 -0.25 -1.38
CA SER A 382 -0.15 1.05 -1.98
C SER A 382 0.00 1.10 -3.50
N HIS A 383 0.81 0.21 -4.10
CA HIS A 383 0.98 0.07 -5.55
C HIS A 383 -0.21 -0.56 -6.27
N TYR A 384 -1.14 -1.20 -5.56
CA TYR A 384 -2.34 -1.79 -6.18
C TYR A 384 -3.50 -0.79 -6.25
N GLY A 385 -3.30 0.34 -6.93
CA GLY A 385 -4.36 1.33 -7.18
C GLY A 385 -4.78 2.15 -5.95
N ARG A 386 -3.87 2.30 -4.95
CA ARG A 386 -4.10 3.09 -3.74
C ARG A 386 -3.18 4.32 -3.66
N GLU A 387 -2.68 4.80 -4.79
CA GLU A 387 -1.70 5.89 -4.85
C GLU A 387 -2.19 7.18 -4.17
N HIS A 388 -3.51 7.40 -4.09
CA HIS A 388 -4.09 8.57 -3.43
C HIS A 388 -3.74 8.68 -1.94
N ILE A 389 -3.37 7.57 -1.27
CA ILE A 389 -2.99 7.57 0.15
C ILE A 389 -1.50 7.87 0.37
N VAL A 390 -0.66 7.83 -0.68
CA VAL A 390 0.81 7.98 -0.58
C VAL A 390 1.23 9.25 0.18
N PRO A 391 0.65 10.44 -0.08
CA PRO A 391 1.03 11.64 0.68
C PRO A 391 0.71 11.54 2.17
N SER A 392 -0.38 10.85 2.53
CA SER A 392 -0.74 10.61 3.93
C SER A 392 0.19 9.60 4.60
N ILE A 393 0.71 8.61 3.86
CA ILE A 393 1.76 7.71 4.37
C ILE A 393 3.06 8.49 4.62
N VAL A 394 3.45 9.39 3.71
CA VAL A 394 4.65 10.23 3.90
C VAL A 394 4.49 11.09 5.17
N GLN A 395 3.35 11.77 5.33
CA GLN A 395 3.03 12.54 6.55
C GLN A 395 3.08 11.66 7.80
N PHE A 396 2.53 10.45 7.75
CA PHE A 396 2.55 9.49 8.85
C PHE A 396 3.98 9.07 9.21
N GLY A 397 4.79 8.66 8.22
CA GLY A 397 6.16 8.20 8.41
C GLY A 397 7.05 9.25 9.07
N PHE A 398 7.01 10.49 8.58
CA PHE A 398 7.75 11.58 9.23
C PHE A 398 7.17 11.93 10.60
N GLY A 399 5.85 11.88 10.79
CA GLY A 399 5.23 12.05 12.10
C GLY A 399 5.69 11.01 13.13
N LEU A 400 5.97 9.77 12.70
CA LEU A 400 6.54 8.74 13.58
C LEU A 400 8.00 9.03 13.95
N LEU A 401 8.84 9.46 13.01
CA LEU A 401 10.24 9.83 13.27
C LEU A 401 10.35 10.95 14.31
N GLU A 402 9.43 11.91 14.31
CA GLU A 402 9.43 13.03 15.26
C GLU A 402 8.88 12.70 16.64
N GLY A 403 8.05 11.66 16.74
CA GLY A 403 7.42 11.23 17.99
C GLY A 403 8.33 10.40 18.90
N VAL A 404 9.58 10.18 18.50
CA VAL A 404 10.57 9.43 19.26
C VAL A 404 11.10 10.30 20.42
N GLU A 405 10.82 9.92 21.66
CA GLU A 405 11.46 10.50 22.84
C GLU A 405 12.84 9.84 23.07
N GLU A 406 13.85 10.66 23.35
CA GLU A 406 15.28 10.30 23.44
C GLU A 406 15.63 9.18 24.44
N GLY A 407 14.74 8.85 25.38
CA GLY A 407 15.06 7.99 26.53
C GLY A 407 15.05 6.47 26.28
N ASN A 408 14.34 5.97 25.26
CA ASN A 408 13.99 4.54 25.19
C ASN A 408 14.74 3.72 24.12
N GLN A 409 15.60 4.32 23.30
CA GLN A 409 16.09 3.67 22.09
C GLN A 409 17.23 2.67 22.26
N LYS A 410 18.08 2.77 23.29
CA LYS A 410 19.24 1.87 23.40
C LYS A 410 18.92 0.46 23.93
N LYS A 411 17.68 0.18 24.36
CA LYS A 411 17.33 -1.11 25.00
C LYS A 411 16.31 -1.97 24.25
N LEU A 412 15.65 -1.47 23.20
CA LEU A 412 14.51 -2.18 22.61
C LEU A 412 14.86 -3.04 21.38
N SER A 413 16.00 -2.79 20.73
CA SER A 413 16.09 -3.07 19.29
C SER A 413 16.72 -4.39 18.85
N LYS A 414 17.11 -5.33 19.73
CA LYS A 414 17.83 -6.53 19.25
C LYS A 414 17.45 -7.89 19.85
N SER A 415 16.66 -7.97 20.93
CA SER A 415 16.28 -9.26 21.52
C SER A 415 14.85 -9.73 21.18
N ASP A 416 13.90 -8.80 20.96
CA ASP A 416 12.47 -9.14 20.99
C ASP A 416 11.79 -9.09 19.60
N GLY A 417 12.53 -8.82 18.53
CA GLY A 417 12.03 -8.82 17.14
C GLY A 417 11.01 -7.71 16.80
N LEU A 418 10.84 -6.71 17.67
CA LEU A 418 10.03 -5.51 17.44
C LEU A 418 10.90 -4.41 16.81
N MET A 419 10.39 -3.72 15.79
CA MET A 419 11.16 -2.67 15.10
C MET A 419 11.27 -1.40 15.97
N GLY A 420 10.16 -1.03 16.62
CA GLY A 420 10.04 0.26 17.31
C GLY A 420 9.78 1.41 16.33
N SER A 421 9.46 2.59 16.86
CA SER A 421 8.91 3.69 16.07
C SER A 421 9.85 4.25 15.00
N GLU A 422 11.14 4.42 15.30
CA GLU A 422 12.11 4.96 14.34
C GLU A 422 12.38 3.98 13.19
N GLU A 423 12.60 2.70 13.50
CA GLU A 423 12.86 1.67 12.49
C GLU A 423 11.62 1.43 11.64
N LEU A 424 10.42 1.33 12.26
CA LEU A 424 9.16 1.21 11.50
C LEU A 424 8.98 2.40 10.54
N ALA A 425 9.20 3.63 11.01
CA ALA A 425 9.07 4.82 10.18
C ALA A 425 10.09 4.83 9.03
N THR A 426 11.32 4.41 9.30
CA THR A 426 12.38 4.25 8.29
C THR A 426 11.97 3.23 7.23
N GLN A 427 11.43 2.07 7.64
CA GLN A 427 10.95 1.05 6.71
C GLN A 427 9.75 1.51 5.89
N VAL A 428 8.80 2.24 6.50
CA VAL A 428 7.64 2.82 5.79
C VAL A 428 8.10 3.78 4.68
N LEU A 429 8.98 4.72 5.01
CA LEU A 429 9.47 5.72 4.05
C LEU A 429 10.38 5.09 2.99
N LYS A 430 11.17 4.07 3.36
CA LYS A 430 11.96 3.27 2.43
C LYS A 430 11.07 2.56 1.41
N SER A 431 10.07 1.80 1.86
CA SER A 431 9.16 1.08 0.97
C SER A 431 8.50 2.04 -0.02
N LEU A 432 8.07 3.22 0.45
CA LEU A 432 7.50 4.23 -0.44
C LEU A 432 8.50 4.75 -1.48
N PHE A 433 9.74 5.03 -1.07
CA PHE A 433 10.79 5.51 -1.97
C PHE A 433 11.12 4.50 -3.07
N GLU A 434 11.09 3.21 -2.74
CA GLU A 434 11.31 2.10 -3.68
C GLU A 434 10.15 1.95 -4.66
N MET A 435 8.91 1.98 -4.17
CA MET A 435 7.72 1.66 -4.99
C MET A 435 7.18 2.83 -5.81
N HIS A 436 7.34 4.07 -5.36
CA HIS A 436 6.65 5.24 -5.94
C HIS A 436 7.60 6.36 -6.35
N ASP A 437 7.82 6.52 -7.66
CA ASP A 437 8.67 7.60 -8.21
C ASP A 437 8.18 9.00 -7.76
N MET A 438 6.85 9.23 -7.76
CA MET A 438 6.25 10.49 -7.33
C MET A 438 6.46 10.81 -5.84
N ALA A 439 6.73 9.80 -5.01
CA ALA A 439 6.98 9.99 -3.58
C ALA A 439 8.43 10.41 -3.29
N ARG A 440 9.38 10.08 -4.17
CA ARG A 440 10.82 10.33 -3.94
C ARG A 440 11.11 11.81 -3.73
N ASN A 441 10.57 12.66 -4.61
CA ASN A 441 10.73 14.12 -4.51
C ASN A 441 10.17 14.66 -3.19
N GLU A 442 8.95 14.26 -2.83
CA GLU A 442 8.30 14.70 -1.59
C GLU A 442 9.07 14.21 -0.35
N ILE A 443 9.55 12.96 -0.33
CA ILE A 443 10.33 12.43 0.79
C ILE A 443 11.62 13.24 0.99
N ILE A 444 12.34 13.55 -0.09
CA ILE A 444 13.59 14.33 -0.03
C ILE A 444 13.31 15.78 0.41
N GLU A 445 12.24 16.38 -0.10
CA GLU A 445 11.83 17.73 0.29
C GLU A 445 11.42 17.81 1.77
N GLN A 446 10.69 16.80 2.27
CA GLN A 446 10.35 16.69 3.69
C GLN A 446 11.59 16.45 4.56
N CYS A 447 12.56 15.64 4.10
CA CYS A 447 13.86 15.49 4.76
C CYS A 447 14.57 16.84 4.88
N LYS A 448 14.64 17.61 3.77
CA LYS A 448 15.23 18.96 3.75
C LYS A 448 14.55 19.88 4.75
N PHE A 449 13.23 20.01 4.67
CA PHE A 449 12.46 20.89 5.55
C PHE A 449 12.67 20.55 7.03
N ARG A 450 12.64 19.27 7.40
CA ARG A 450 12.76 18.82 8.80
C ARG A 450 14.18 18.91 9.34
N VAL A 451 15.19 18.59 8.55
CA VAL A 451 16.60 18.78 8.96
C VAL A 451 16.89 20.26 9.26
N LEU A 452 16.28 21.18 8.49
CA LEU A 452 16.46 22.62 8.65
C LEU A 452 15.63 23.22 9.80
N SER A 453 14.41 22.71 10.02
CA SER A 453 13.44 23.33 10.94
C SER A 453 13.43 22.71 12.34
N LEU A 454 13.88 21.46 12.50
CA LEU A 454 13.82 20.75 13.78
C LEU A 454 15.03 21.04 14.68
N LYS A 455 14.81 20.84 15.98
CA LYS A 455 15.91 20.77 16.97
C LYS A 455 16.84 19.60 16.65
N PRO A 456 18.14 19.70 17.00
CA PRO A 456 19.14 18.71 16.63
C PRO A 456 18.77 17.28 17.05
N GLU A 457 18.25 17.13 18.26
CA GLU A 457 17.80 15.87 18.87
C GLU A 457 16.78 15.13 17.99
N ARG A 458 15.82 15.86 17.41
CA ARG A 458 14.77 15.30 16.53
C ARG A 458 15.19 15.22 15.07
N GLY A 459 16.26 15.90 14.67
CA GLY A 459 16.79 15.87 13.31
C GLY A 459 17.64 14.63 13.01
N HIS A 460 18.25 13.98 14.02
CA HIS A 460 19.13 12.82 13.80
C HIS A 460 18.44 11.63 13.12
N PRO A 461 17.21 11.21 13.50
CA PRO A 461 16.50 10.14 12.80
C PRO A 461 16.28 10.42 11.31
N VAL A 462 16.01 11.69 10.94
CA VAL A 462 15.81 12.11 9.55
C VAL A 462 17.12 12.02 8.76
N ILE A 463 18.25 12.39 9.36
CA ILE A 463 19.58 12.26 8.74
C ILE A 463 19.96 10.78 8.58
N ARG A 464 19.63 9.92 9.55
CA ARG A 464 19.83 8.47 9.44
C ARG A 464 19.02 7.87 8.29
N LEU A 465 17.75 8.26 8.14
CA LEU A 465 16.93 7.89 6.99
C LEU A 465 17.59 8.33 5.68
N LEU A 466 18.02 9.60 5.59
CA LEU A 466 18.70 10.12 4.40
C LEU A 466 19.97 9.31 4.09
N GLY A 467 20.77 8.98 5.10
CA GLY A 467 21.96 8.11 4.97
C GLY A 467 21.64 6.73 4.43
N TYR A 468 20.56 6.13 4.92
CA TYR A 468 20.10 4.85 4.43
C TYR A 468 19.67 4.93 2.95
N LEU A 469 18.86 5.92 2.58
CA LEU A 469 18.41 6.11 1.20
C LEU A 469 19.59 6.34 0.24
N VAL A 470 20.56 7.16 0.64
CA VAL A 470 21.80 7.40 -0.11
C VAL A 470 22.61 6.12 -0.32
N LEU A 471 22.74 5.29 0.71
CA LEU A 471 23.56 4.08 0.66
C LEU A 471 22.93 2.99 -0.22
N ILE A 472 21.61 2.77 -0.09
CA ILE A 472 20.91 1.69 -0.77
C ILE A 472 20.48 2.09 -2.19
N HIS A 473 20.05 3.34 -2.39
CA HIS A 473 19.51 3.84 -3.65
C HIS A 473 20.31 5.05 -4.18
N PRO A 474 21.62 4.90 -4.47
CA PRO A 474 22.44 6.02 -4.89
C PRO A 474 22.00 6.64 -6.22
N HIS A 475 21.53 5.83 -7.18
CA HIS A 475 21.13 6.34 -8.50
C HIS A 475 19.85 7.18 -8.48
N PRO A 476 18.70 6.73 -7.90
CA PRO A 476 17.51 7.59 -7.78
C PRO A 476 17.77 8.88 -6.99
N MET A 477 18.69 8.85 -6.04
CA MET A 477 19.08 10.04 -5.27
C MET A 477 19.85 11.08 -6.11
N LEU A 478 20.52 10.68 -7.21
CA LEU A 478 21.26 11.60 -8.07
C LEU A 478 20.35 12.56 -8.85
N ASP A 479 19.13 12.12 -9.17
CA ASP A 479 18.13 12.97 -9.85
C ASP A 479 17.70 14.16 -8.98
N HIS A 480 17.90 14.06 -7.66
CA HIS A 480 17.50 15.06 -6.68
C HIS A 480 18.69 15.84 -6.08
N VAL A 481 19.84 15.89 -6.78
CA VAL A 481 21.04 16.61 -6.31
C VAL A 481 20.79 18.10 -6.04
N SER A 482 19.84 18.75 -6.73
CA SER A 482 19.44 20.14 -6.45
C SER A 482 19.01 20.35 -5.00
N HIS A 483 18.11 19.49 -4.49
CA HIS A 483 17.62 19.56 -3.11
C HIS A 483 18.74 19.31 -2.09
N LEU A 484 19.69 18.43 -2.42
CA LEU A 484 20.86 18.16 -1.56
C LEU A 484 21.82 19.36 -1.51
N LYS A 485 22.01 20.06 -2.63
CA LYS A 485 22.80 21.31 -2.68
C LYS A 485 22.14 22.41 -1.87
N GLU A 486 20.83 22.60 -2.01
CA GLU A 486 20.08 23.56 -1.19
C GLU A 486 20.22 23.24 0.31
N MET A 487 20.17 21.96 0.70
CA MET A 487 20.40 21.55 2.08
C MET A 487 21.83 21.96 2.54
N LEU A 488 22.84 21.75 1.71
CA LEU A 488 24.22 22.15 2.00
C LEU A 488 24.41 23.67 2.10
N ASP A 489 23.61 24.50 1.43
CA ASP A 489 23.70 25.97 1.58
C ASP A 489 23.45 26.43 3.01
N TYR A 490 22.63 25.68 3.74
CA TYR A 490 22.35 25.93 5.14
C TYR A 490 23.38 25.31 6.10
N PHE A 491 24.47 24.70 5.60
CA PHE A 491 25.50 24.06 6.43
C PHE A 491 26.00 24.95 7.59
N THR A 492 26.20 26.25 7.33
CA THR A 492 26.68 27.19 8.35
C THR A 492 25.61 27.62 9.37
N PHE A 493 24.34 27.37 9.07
CA PHE A 493 23.20 27.75 9.90
C PHE A 493 22.61 26.56 10.67
N MET A 494 22.98 25.33 10.30
CA MET A 494 22.63 24.11 11.01
C MET A 494 23.47 23.93 12.28
N HIS A 495 22.97 23.09 13.19
CA HIS A 495 23.74 22.62 14.34
C HIS A 495 24.97 21.82 13.88
N ASP A 496 26.11 22.00 14.55
CA ASP A 496 27.42 21.42 14.20
C ASP A 496 27.42 19.89 14.00
N LYS A 497 26.75 19.16 14.89
CA LYS A 497 26.54 17.71 14.78
C LYS A 497 25.74 17.34 13.54
N ILE A 498 24.62 18.03 13.27
CA ILE A 498 23.78 17.78 12.09
C ILE A 498 24.57 18.03 10.81
N SER A 499 25.27 19.17 10.72
CA SER A 499 26.00 19.56 9.52
C SER A 499 27.16 18.63 9.21
N SER A 500 27.92 18.19 10.24
CA SER A 500 28.94 17.17 10.07
C SER A 500 28.36 15.84 9.61
N HIS A 501 27.29 15.35 10.26
CA HIS A 501 26.67 14.06 9.90
C HIS A 501 26.03 14.09 8.51
N LEU A 502 25.48 15.23 8.09
CA LEU A 502 24.93 15.40 6.75
C LEU A 502 25.99 15.14 5.68
N VAL A 503 27.18 15.72 5.82
CA VAL A 503 28.27 15.47 4.87
C VAL A 503 28.70 14.00 4.91
N THR A 504 28.85 13.42 6.09
CA THR A 504 29.18 11.99 6.25
C THR A 504 28.16 11.09 5.54
N VAL A 505 26.88 11.39 5.66
CA VAL A 505 25.78 10.67 4.99
C VAL A 505 25.81 10.81 3.47
N LEU A 506 26.19 11.97 2.96
CA LEU A 506 26.26 12.23 1.52
C LEU A 506 27.53 11.69 0.85
N LEU A 507 28.51 11.18 1.62
CA LEU A 507 29.78 10.68 1.09
C LEU A 507 29.62 9.69 -0.09
N PRO A 508 28.71 8.68 -0.04
CA PRO A 508 28.54 7.76 -1.17
C PRO A 508 28.15 8.47 -2.46
N LEU A 509 27.26 9.46 -2.41
CA LEU A 509 26.87 10.26 -3.59
C LEU A 509 28.00 11.18 -4.05
N ILE A 510 28.74 11.77 -3.12
CA ILE A 510 29.90 12.61 -3.41
C ILE A 510 30.98 11.82 -4.17
N LYS A 511 31.14 10.52 -3.89
CA LYS A 511 32.08 9.67 -4.64
C LYS A 511 31.67 9.50 -6.12
N ILE A 512 30.37 9.51 -6.40
CA ILE A 512 29.79 9.22 -7.72
C ILE A 512 29.61 10.51 -8.53
N SER A 513 29.15 11.60 -7.90
CA SER A 513 28.81 12.86 -8.56
C SER A 513 29.84 13.95 -8.29
N ARG A 514 30.65 14.28 -9.32
CA ARG A 514 31.59 15.42 -9.28
C ARG A 514 30.87 16.75 -9.00
N VAL A 515 29.69 16.91 -9.58
CA VAL A 515 28.87 18.12 -9.40
C VAL A 515 28.48 18.35 -7.94
N LEU A 516 28.19 17.28 -7.19
CA LEU A 516 27.92 17.36 -5.76
C LEU A 516 29.22 17.55 -4.97
N GLN A 517 30.28 16.84 -5.33
CA GLN A 517 31.61 16.94 -4.70
C GLN A 517 32.16 18.38 -4.73
N ASP A 518 32.22 19.00 -5.91
CA ASP A 518 32.75 20.36 -6.08
C ASP A 518 31.92 21.36 -5.27
N TYR A 519 30.60 21.15 -5.21
CA TYR A 519 29.70 21.98 -4.43
C TYR A 519 29.93 21.84 -2.92
N THR A 520 30.03 20.59 -2.42
CA THR A 520 30.33 20.33 -1.02
C THR A 520 31.66 20.95 -0.61
N ILE A 521 32.71 20.82 -1.45
CA ILE A 521 34.01 21.43 -1.20
C ILE A 521 33.90 22.96 -1.16
N LEU A 522 33.16 23.57 -2.09
CA LEU A 522 32.94 25.01 -2.09
C LEU A 522 32.26 25.49 -0.80
N VAL A 523 31.21 24.80 -0.35
CA VAL A 523 30.48 25.12 0.89
C VAL A 523 31.40 24.97 2.10
N LEU A 524 32.13 23.85 2.22
CA LEU A 524 33.04 23.59 3.33
C LEU A 524 34.18 24.61 3.37
N ARG A 525 34.74 24.97 2.20
CA ARG A 525 35.77 26.02 2.09
C ARG A 525 35.24 27.35 2.65
N LYS A 526 34.01 27.76 2.29
CA LYS A 526 33.38 28.97 2.84
C LYS A 526 33.15 28.86 4.35
N ALA A 527 32.72 27.70 4.84
CA ALA A 527 32.45 27.46 6.26
C ALA A 527 33.71 27.56 7.14
N MET A 528 34.87 27.14 6.63
CA MET A 528 36.16 27.20 7.36
C MET A 528 36.60 28.63 7.68
N PHE A 529 36.15 29.65 6.93
CA PHE A 529 36.48 31.06 7.18
C PHE A 529 35.40 31.81 7.97
N ARG A 530 34.37 31.13 8.49
CA ARG A 530 33.35 31.75 9.36
C ARG A 530 33.92 32.05 10.74
N ARG A 531 33.36 33.06 11.44
CA ARG A 531 33.80 33.49 12.78
C ARG A 531 33.43 32.53 13.90
N GLU A 532 32.37 31.75 13.73
CA GLU A 532 31.88 30.79 14.73
C GLU A 532 32.78 29.55 14.78
N SER A 533 33.25 29.15 15.97
CA SER A 533 34.14 27.99 16.15
C SER A 533 33.44 26.66 15.90
N SER A 534 32.14 26.56 16.22
CA SER A 534 31.32 25.37 15.99
C SER A 534 31.22 25.00 14.51
N VAL A 535 30.98 26.00 13.65
CA VAL A 535 30.90 25.83 12.19
C VAL A 535 32.25 25.40 11.61
N ARG A 536 33.35 26.01 12.07
CA ARG A 536 34.72 25.61 11.66
C ARG A 536 35.03 24.18 12.07
N LEU A 537 34.63 23.76 13.28
CA LEU A 537 34.85 22.41 13.78
C LEU A 537 34.06 21.37 12.96
N ALA A 538 32.79 21.64 12.65
CA ALA A 538 31.99 20.79 11.76
C ALA A 538 32.60 20.71 10.35
N ALA A 539 33.03 21.84 9.79
CA ALA A 539 33.66 21.88 8.46
C ALA A 539 34.98 21.11 8.42
N THR A 540 35.80 21.22 9.47
CA THR A 540 37.05 20.48 9.64
C THR A 540 36.78 18.97 9.69
N GLY A 541 35.79 18.54 10.49
CA GLY A 541 35.38 17.13 10.57
C GLY A 541 34.91 16.57 9.22
N ALA A 542 34.09 17.34 8.50
CA ALA A 542 33.60 16.98 7.17
C ALA A 542 34.72 16.89 6.11
N ILE A 543 35.70 17.80 6.15
CA ILE A 543 36.88 17.75 5.27
C ILE A 543 37.72 16.50 5.55
N ILE A 544 37.91 16.14 6.84
CA ILE A 544 38.63 14.91 7.21
C ILE A 544 37.91 13.67 6.65
N ASP A 545 36.58 13.61 6.80
CA ASP A 545 35.78 12.50 6.28
C ASP A 545 35.85 12.40 4.74
N LEU A 546 35.88 13.54 4.04
CA LEU A 546 36.12 13.60 2.58
C LEU A 546 37.52 13.11 2.21
N ILE A 547 38.55 13.50 2.95
CA ILE A 547 39.94 13.09 2.72
C ILE A 547 40.08 11.57 2.91
N LEU A 548 39.54 11.03 4.01
CA LEU A 548 39.53 9.59 4.30
C LEU A 548 38.85 8.81 3.16
N THR A 549 37.74 9.33 2.68
CA THR A 549 36.98 8.77 1.57
C THR A 549 37.76 8.80 0.24
N CYS A 550 38.45 9.90 -0.06
CA CYS A 550 39.28 10.02 -1.27
C CYS A 550 40.47 9.06 -1.22
N LYS A 551 41.09 8.85 -0.05
CA LYS A 551 42.19 7.88 0.13
C LYS A 551 41.75 6.44 -0.17
N GLN A 552 40.58 6.01 0.30
CA GLN A 552 40.06 4.65 0.05
C GLN A 552 39.77 4.37 -1.45
N SER A 553 39.43 5.39 -2.23
CA SER A 553 39.09 5.23 -3.66
C SER A 553 40.29 5.04 -4.59
N LYS A 554 41.53 5.22 -4.10
CA LYS A 554 42.76 5.02 -4.89
C LYS A 554 43.04 3.56 -5.25
N GLY A 555 42.31 2.60 -4.66
CA GLY A 555 42.44 1.18 -4.98
C GLY A 555 41.69 0.70 -6.23
N ASP A 556 40.78 1.50 -6.80
CA ASP A 556 39.74 0.96 -7.71
C ASP A 556 39.39 1.84 -8.92
N ARG A 557 40.29 2.71 -9.40
CA ARG A 557 40.02 3.58 -10.56
C ARG A 557 40.94 3.30 -11.76
N LEU A 558 40.53 2.36 -12.60
CA LEU A 558 40.73 2.44 -14.05
C LEU A 558 39.43 3.02 -14.65
N PHE A 559 39.57 4.01 -15.54
CA PHE A 559 38.50 4.68 -16.32
C PHE A 559 37.68 5.82 -15.67
N SER A 560 38.02 7.06 -16.02
CA SER A 560 37.23 7.89 -16.95
C SER A 560 37.74 9.34 -16.94
N PHE A 561 38.37 9.72 -18.05
CA PHE A 561 38.81 11.07 -18.38
C PHE A 561 37.60 11.85 -18.94
N GLN A 562 37.19 12.90 -18.24
CA GLN A 562 36.75 14.14 -18.89
C GLN A 562 36.82 15.30 -17.88
N GLU A 563 37.42 16.39 -18.34
CA GLU A 563 37.79 17.59 -17.59
C GLU A 563 36.57 18.50 -17.31
N SER A 564 36.59 19.20 -16.18
CA SER A 564 35.96 20.52 -16.09
C SER A 564 36.60 21.30 -14.94
N SER A 565 37.60 22.11 -15.26
CA SER A 565 38.18 23.09 -14.34
C SER A 565 37.39 24.39 -14.40
N SER A 566 36.94 24.87 -13.25
CA SER A 566 36.47 26.25 -13.08
C SER A 566 37.69 27.19 -13.09
N GLN A 567 38.05 27.76 -14.24
CA GLN A 567 38.93 28.94 -14.27
C GLN A 567 38.25 30.08 -15.03
N ALA A 568 38.18 31.23 -14.37
CA ALA A 568 37.93 32.50 -15.01
C ALA A 568 39.17 32.90 -15.84
N SER A 569 38.88 33.42 -17.04
CA SER A 569 39.76 34.06 -18.01
C SER A 569 41.10 34.61 -17.48
N CYS A 570 42.24 34.15 -18.05
CA CYS A 570 43.24 34.99 -18.75
C CYS A 570 44.50 34.18 -19.18
N SER A 571 44.75 34.21 -20.49
CA SER A 571 45.97 33.93 -21.28
C SER A 571 47.23 33.36 -20.61
N GLN A 572 47.59 32.12 -20.94
CA GLN A 572 48.75 31.71 -21.77
C GLN A 572 48.94 30.18 -21.63
N GLN A 573 49.04 29.49 -22.76
CA GLN A 573 49.26 28.04 -22.82
C GLN A 573 50.63 27.63 -22.27
N ALA A 574 50.63 26.58 -21.46
CA ALA A 574 51.67 25.56 -21.43
C ALA A 574 51.04 24.24 -20.96
N GLU A 575 50.85 23.32 -21.91
CA GLU A 575 50.39 21.95 -21.69
C GLU A 575 51.45 21.15 -20.94
N ILE A 576 51.13 20.68 -19.73
CA ILE A 576 51.69 19.46 -19.13
C ILE A 576 50.56 18.75 -18.36
N PRO A 577 50.10 17.55 -18.76
CA PRO A 577 49.06 16.82 -18.04
C PRO A 577 49.67 16.09 -16.84
N ILE A 578 49.52 16.64 -15.63
CA ILE A 578 49.87 15.98 -14.37
C ILE A 578 48.59 15.55 -13.63
N ALA A 579 48.61 14.29 -13.17
CA ALA A 579 47.55 13.54 -12.49
C ALA A 579 46.73 14.34 -11.45
N THR A 580 45.50 14.70 -11.82
CA THR A 580 44.62 15.61 -11.05
C THR A 580 43.90 14.97 -9.85
N GLY A 581 44.16 13.69 -9.55
CA GLY A 581 43.68 13.04 -8.32
C GLY A 581 44.51 13.40 -7.07
N ALA A 582 45.72 13.94 -7.24
CA ALA A 582 46.59 14.39 -6.16
C ALA A 582 46.22 15.81 -5.65
N GLY A 583 45.74 16.68 -6.55
CA GLY A 583 45.48 18.10 -6.24
C GLY A 583 44.38 18.35 -5.21
N LEU A 584 43.28 17.58 -5.23
CA LEU A 584 42.17 17.77 -4.29
C LEU A 584 42.55 17.37 -2.86
N PHE A 585 43.36 16.32 -2.70
CA PHE A 585 43.91 15.92 -1.40
C PHE A 585 44.87 16.98 -0.86
N GLU A 586 45.75 17.51 -1.70
CA GLU A 586 46.71 18.56 -1.34
C GLU A 586 46.01 19.88 -1.01
N GLU A 587 44.98 20.27 -1.78
CA GLU A 587 44.18 21.47 -1.54
C GLU A 587 43.39 21.38 -0.22
N LEU A 588 42.69 20.25 0.00
CA LEU A 588 41.96 20.02 1.25
C LEU A 588 42.90 19.95 2.47
N SER A 589 44.08 19.33 2.32
CA SER A 589 45.10 19.29 3.37
C SER A 589 45.68 20.68 3.67
N GLY A 590 45.89 21.51 2.65
CA GLY A 590 46.33 22.90 2.82
C GLY A 590 45.30 23.78 3.52
N LEU A 591 44.00 23.59 3.22
CA LEU A 591 42.90 24.27 3.93
C LEU A 591 42.82 23.84 5.41
N LEU A 592 43.01 22.56 5.67
CA LEU A 592 43.02 21.97 7.00
C LEU A 592 44.19 22.51 7.84
N GLN A 593 45.38 22.58 7.24
CA GLN A 593 46.58 23.15 7.87
C GLN A 593 46.36 24.60 8.29
N ARG A 594 45.79 25.44 7.43
CA ARG A 594 45.50 26.86 7.73
C ARG A 594 44.52 27.02 8.90
N CYS A 595 43.55 26.11 9.06
CA CYS A 595 42.60 26.15 10.16
C CYS A 595 43.21 25.69 11.50
N LEU A 596 44.08 24.68 11.48
CA LEU A 596 44.79 24.22 12.68
C LEU A 596 45.71 25.30 13.27
N TYR A 597 46.29 26.16 12.44
CA TYR A 597 47.10 27.30 12.91
C TYR A 597 46.28 28.38 13.62
N GLN A 598 44.97 28.49 13.37
CA GLN A 598 44.16 29.62 13.88
C GLN A 598 43.59 29.39 15.28
N GLN A 599 43.50 28.15 15.80
CA GLN A 599 42.95 27.88 17.14
C GLN A 599 43.55 26.64 17.83
N LEU A 600 44.37 26.86 18.86
CA LEU A 600 45.03 25.83 19.68
C LEU A 600 44.06 24.87 20.41
N ALA A 601 42.83 25.32 20.71
CA ALA A 601 41.82 24.49 21.37
C ALA A 601 41.23 23.37 20.49
N ASN A 602 41.34 23.47 19.16
CA ASN A 602 40.79 22.48 18.23
C ASN A 602 41.71 21.25 18.11
N LEU A 603 43.03 21.39 18.34
CA LEU A 603 44.02 20.32 18.20
C LEU A 603 43.70 19.08 19.07
N LEU A 604 43.23 19.29 20.31
CA LEU A 604 42.92 18.18 21.25
C LEU A 604 41.76 17.29 20.80
N HIS A 605 40.76 17.82 20.08
CA HIS A 605 39.61 17.06 19.60
C HIS A 605 39.91 16.27 18.31
N PHE A 606 40.89 16.72 17.51
CA PHE A 606 41.19 16.13 16.20
C PHE A 606 42.36 15.13 16.23
N LEU A 607 43.22 15.15 17.25
CA LEU A 607 44.36 14.24 17.40
C LEU A 607 43.99 12.74 17.26
N PRO A 608 42.86 12.22 17.79
CA PRO A 608 42.48 10.82 17.61
C PRO A 608 42.15 10.48 16.16
N LYS A 609 41.29 11.28 15.50
CA LYS A 609 40.85 11.07 14.11
C LYS A 609 42.01 11.28 13.12
N TRP A 610 42.90 12.23 13.42
CA TRP A 610 44.12 12.45 12.64
C TRP A 610 45.16 11.35 12.87
N SER A 611 45.26 10.81 14.09
CA SER A 611 46.08 9.63 14.37
C SER A 611 45.59 8.41 13.59
N GLU A 612 44.28 8.23 13.39
CA GLU A 612 43.74 7.21 12.47
C GLU A 612 44.14 7.48 11.01
N THR A 613 44.13 8.74 10.56
CA THR A 613 44.56 9.09 9.18
C THR A 613 46.05 8.85 8.93
N MET A 614 46.91 9.01 9.95
CA MET A 614 48.35 8.72 9.87
C MET A 614 48.69 7.27 10.20
N ALA A 615 47.90 6.62 11.06
CA ALA A 615 47.96 5.19 11.29
C ALA A 615 47.57 4.44 10.01
N ALA A 616 46.56 4.89 9.26
CA ALA A 616 46.18 4.31 7.97
C ALA A 616 47.33 4.32 6.94
N ASP A 617 48.23 5.31 6.98
CA ASP A 617 49.45 5.32 6.17
C ASP A 617 50.48 4.25 6.61
N LYS A 618 50.34 3.72 7.83
CA LYS A 618 51.15 2.62 8.39
C LYS A 618 50.51 1.23 8.19
N TRP A 619 49.18 1.14 8.27
CA TRP A 619 48.42 -0.13 8.16
C TRP A 619 48.36 -0.75 6.74
N VAL A 620 48.70 0.00 5.68
CA VAL A 620 48.72 -0.54 4.30
C VAL A 620 50.05 -1.23 3.95
N LEU A 621 51.09 -1.08 4.79
CA LEU A 621 52.40 -1.71 4.59
C LEU A 621 52.72 -2.84 5.58
N GLU A 622 51.85 -3.14 6.54
CA GLU A 622 52.17 -4.04 7.68
C GLU A 622 51.39 -5.36 7.76
N ASN A 623 50.60 -5.76 6.74
CA ASN A 623 49.73 -6.94 6.89
C ASN A 623 50.09 -8.22 6.12
N ASP A 624 51.29 -8.33 5.55
CA ASP A 624 51.89 -9.63 5.22
C ASP A 624 53.41 -9.49 5.38
N GLU A 625 53.95 -9.77 6.57
CA GLU A 625 55.42 -9.81 6.79
C GLU A 625 56.09 -10.81 5.82
N PHE A 626 55.34 -11.85 5.43
CA PHE A 626 55.75 -12.90 4.51
C PHE A 626 54.68 -13.22 3.47
N VAL A 627 55.12 -13.49 2.24
CA VAL A 627 54.32 -14.10 1.16
C VAL A 627 54.94 -15.44 0.78
N TYR A 628 54.17 -16.30 0.13
CA TYR A 628 54.54 -17.71 -0.07
C TYR A 628 54.59 -18.07 -1.55
N ARG A 629 55.62 -18.80 -1.95
CA ARG A 629 55.74 -19.40 -3.28
C ARG A 629 55.66 -20.91 -3.16
N ILE A 630 54.84 -21.54 -3.99
CA ILE A 630 54.86 -22.99 -4.19
C ILE A 630 55.81 -23.24 -5.36
N SER A 631 56.79 -24.12 -5.19
CA SER A 631 57.77 -24.45 -6.22
C SER A 631 57.97 -25.95 -6.33
N THR A 632 58.24 -26.43 -7.53
CA THR A 632 58.67 -27.80 -7.75
C THR A 632 60.10 -28.01 -7.25
N ALA A 633 60.51 -29.26 -7.03
CA ALA A 633 61.89 -29.59 -6.67
C ALA A 633 62.90 -29.03 -7.69
N GLU A 634 62.60 -29.13 -8.98
CA GLU A 634 63.46 -28.60 -10.06
C GLU A 634 63.60 -27.07 -9.96
N GLU A 635 62.49 -26.34 -9.78
CA GLU A 635 62.52 -24.88 -9.62
C GLU A 635 63.28 -24.43 -8.37
N TRP A 636 63.17 -25.19 -7.28
CA TRP A 636 63.88 -24.90 -6.05
C TRP A 636 65.38 -25.16 -6.18
N GLU A 637 65.78 -26.28 -6.77
CA GLU A 637 67.18 -26.60 -7.05
C GLU A 637 67.82 -25.58 -8.01
N ASP A 638 67.07 -25.16 -9.04
CA ASP A 638 67.53 -24.13 -9.97
C ASP A 638 67.72 -22.78 -9.28
N LEU A 639 66.82 -22.38 -8.39
CA LEU A 639 66.96 -21.16 -7.60
C LEU A 639 68.17 -21.22 -6.66
N GLN A 640 68.43 -22.37 -6.03
CA GLN A 640 69.61 -22.57 -5.20
C GLN A 640 70.91 -22.51 -6.01
N ARG A 641 70.91 -23.01 -7.26
CA ARG A 641 72.10 -23.05 -8.13
C ARG A 641 72.40 -21.70 -8.78
N SER A 642 71.38 -20.95 -9.16
CA SER A 642 71.50 -19.71 -9.96
C SER A 642 71.39 -18.42 -9.12
N GLU A 643 71.11 -18.54 -7.81
CA GLU A 643 70.88 -17.45 -6.86
C GLU A 643 69.69 -16.53 -7.17
N ALA A 644 69.03 -16.67 -8.33
CA ALA A 644 67.80 -15.97 -8.68
C ALA A 644 67.00 -16.72 -9.75
N THR A 645 65.66 -16.69 -9.67
CA THR A 645 64.78 -17.42 -10.61
C THR A 645 63.75 -16.53 -11.29
N PHE A 646 63.48 -16.78 -12.57
CA PHE A 646 62.31 -16.24 -13.27
C PHE A 646 61.04 -17.09 -13.04
N GLY A 647 61.10 -18.08 -12.16
CA GLY A 647 59.98 -18.96 -11.88
C GLY A 647 59.69 -19.96 -12.99
N GLY A 648 58.48 -20.51 -12.97
CA GLY A 648 58.03 -21.55 -13.88
C GLY A 648 57.54 -20.99 -15.21
N ASP A 649 56.99 -21.85 -16.06
CA ASP A 649 56.48 -21.46 -17.38
C ASP A 649 55.35 -20.43 -17.29
N ILE A 650 54.48 -20.57 -16.28
CA ILE A 650 53.39 -19.61 -16.04
C ILE A 650 53.97 -18.23 -15.71
N ASP A 651 54.95 -18.14 -14.80
CA ASP A 651 55.56 -16.88 -14.40
C ASP A 651 56.26 -16.16 -15.57
N LYS A 652 56.97 -16.93 -16.39
CA LYS A 652 57.62 -16.43 -17.61
C LYS A 652 56.61 -15.95 -18.65
N SER A 653 55.47 -16.64 -18.77
CA SER A 653 54.41 -16.29 -19.73
C SER A 653 53.61 -15.05 -19.32
N THR A 654 53.41 -14.83 -18.02
CA THR A 654 52.66 -13.67 -17.48
C THR A 654 53.55 -12.47 -17.19
N GLY A 655 54.87 -12.67 -17.12
CA GLY A 655 55.83 -11.61 -16.81
C GLY A 655 55.83 -11.20 -15.33
N CYS A 656 55.41 -12.10 -14.44
CA CYS A 656 55.44 -11.89 -13.00
C CYS A 656 55.62 -13.20 -12.23
N ILE A 657 56.22 -13.13 -11.04
CA ILE A 657 56.35 -14.27 -10.13
C ILE A 657 55.08 -14.35 -9.28
N HIS A 658 54.29 -15.41 -9.46
CA HIS A 658 53.07 -15.61 -8.69
C HIS A 658 53.39 -16.05 -7.25
N LEU A 659 52.72 -15.42 -6.30
CA LEU A 659 52.85 -15.67 -4.87
C LEU A 659 51.46 -15.83 -4.26
N SER A 660 51.39 -16.32 -3.02
CA SER A 660 50.16 -16.50 -2.26
C SER A 660 50.33 -15.97 -0.85
N ARG A 661 49.25 -15.47 -0.26
CA ARG A 661 49.16 -15.28 1.20
C ARG A 661 49.05 -16.63 1.89
N LEU A 662 49.40 -16.69 3.17
CA LEU A 662 49.37 -17.96 3.93
C LEU A 662 48.01 -18.67 3.83
N HIS A 663 46.90 -17.93 4.03
CA HIS A 663 45.56 -18.50 3.96
C HIS A 663 45.13 -18.93 2.54
N GLN A 664 45.84 -18.49 1.50
CA GLN A 664 45.58 -18.84 0.10
C GLN A 664 46.34 -20.10 -0.33
N VAL A 665 47.46 -20.43 0.33
CA VAL A 665 48.30 -21.59 -0.04
C VAL A 665 47.51 -22.90 -0.11
N PRO A 666 46.60 -23.25 0.83
CA PRO A 666 45.84 -24.50 0.75
C PRO A 666 44.97 -24.60 -0.50
N SER A 667 44.28 -23.52 -0.88
CA SER A 667 43.41 -23.53 -2.07
C SER A 667 44.23 -23.51 -3.36
N THR A 668 45.35 -22.78 -3.40
CA THR A 668 46.27 -22.79 -4.55
C THR A 668 46.85 -24.20 -4.77
N LEU A 669 47.29 -24.88 -3.71
CA LEU A 669 47.79 -26.26 -3.79
C LEU A 669 46.73 -27.23 -4.32
N GLN A 670 45.49 -27.11 -3.83
CA GLN A 670 44.39 -27.99 -4.22
C GLN A 670 43.95 -27.78 -5.68
N ASN A 671 43.96 -26.53 -6.16
CA ASN A 671 43.48 -26.20 -7.51
C ASN A 671 44.52 -26.44 -8.60
N PHE A 672 45.81 -26.21 -8.32
CA PHE A 672 46.85 -26.19 -9.36
C PHE A 672 47.92 -27.27 -9.21
N PHE A 673 48.13 -27.81 -8.01
CA PHE A 673 49.27 -28.68 -7.72
C PHE A 673 48.92 -30.12 -7.31
N LEU A 674 47.63 -30.47 -7.21
CA LEU A 674 47.17 -31.80 -6.78
C LEU A 674 47.63 -32.95 -7.71
N ASN A 675 47.77 -32.67 -9.01
CA ASN A 675 48.13 -33.67 -10.03
C ASN A 675 49.60 -33.58 -10.50
N VAL A 676 50.41 -32.74 -9.86
CA VAL A 676 51.83 -32.57 -10.22
C VAL A 676 52.62 -33.78 -9.73
N LYS A 677 53.34 -34.44 -10.64
CA LYS A 677 54.23 -35.56 -10.32
C LYS A 677 55.60 -35.03 -9.93
N GLY A 678 55.87 -34.94 -8.63
CA GLY A 678 57.17 -34.48 -8.13
C GLY A 678 57.06 -33.96 -6.70
N ASP A 679 58.21 -33.75 -6.06
CA ASP A 679 58.26 -33.11 -4.75
C ASP A 679 57.97 -31.62 -4.89
N LEU A 680 57.15 -31.09 -3.97
CA LEU A 680 56.81 -29.67 -3.90
C LEU A 680 57.42 -29.04 -2.66
N TYR A 681 57.80 -27.77 -2.76
CA TYR A 681 58.35 -26.97 -1.69
C TYR A 681 57.50 -25.70 -1.49
N LEU A 682 57.26 -25.34 -0.23
CA LEU A 682 56.70 -24.07 0.14
C LEU A 682 57.83 -23.14 0.60
N LEU A 683 58.03 -22.06 -0.15
CA LEU A 683 59.06 -21.06 0.09
C LEU A 683 58.40 -19.83 0.74
N GLN A 684 58.86 -19.46 1.92
CA GLN A 684 58.48 -18.24 2.62
C GLN A 684 59.39 -17.10 2.14
N VAL A 685 58.79 -16.03 1.62
CA VAL A 685 59.45 -14.88 1.00
C VAL A 685 59.16 -13.63 1.83
N ALA A 686 60.21 -12.92 2.26
CA ALA A 686 60.06 -11.70 3.07
C ALA A 686 59.53 -10.52 2.23
N ALA A 687 58.29 -10.10 2.47
CA ALA A 687 57.65 -9.03 1.70
C ALA A 687 58.38 -7.68 1.86
N VAL A 688 58.96 -7.43 3.05
CA VAL A 688 59.64 -6.19 3.41
C VAL A 688 60.93 -5.97 2.59
N LYS A 689 61.57 -7.03 2.09
CA LYS A 689 62.79 -6.92 1.26
C LYS A 689 62.52 -6.48 -0.19
N HIS A 690 61.26 -6.42 -0.63
CA HIS A 690 60.91 -6.24 -2.05
C HIS A 690 60.36 -4.86 -2.44
N GLY A 691 60.24 -3.91 -1.51
CA GLY A 691 59.86 -2.52 -1.82
C GLY A 691 58.64 -2.40 -2.75
N LYS A 692 58.71 -1.51 -3.75
CA LYS A 692 57.64 -1.22 -4.73
C LYS A 692 57.39 -2.33 -5.78
N GLY A 693 58.08 -3.48 -5.68
CA GLY A 693 58.06 -4.56 -6.68
C GLY A 693 57.04 -5.68 -6.44
N LEU A 694 56.36 -5.68 -5.29
CA LEU A 694 55.26 -6.60 -4.98
C LEU A 694 53.91 -5.89 -5.20
N VAL A 695 53.04 -6.48 -6.02
CA VAL A 695 51.74 -5.92 -6.42
C VAL A 695 50.64 -6.93 -6.09
N TYR A 696 49.56 -6.49 -5.45
CA TYR A 696 48.41 -7.34 -5.15
C TYR A 696 47.34 -7.13 -6.21
N GLU A 697 47.05 -8.17 -6.99
CA GLU A 697 46.09 -8.10 -8.10
C GLU A 697 44.87 -8.95 -7.80
N ALA A 698 43.69 -8.43 -8.10
CA ALA A 698 42.43 -9.13 -7.87
C ALA A 698 42.25 -10.25 -8.90
N VAL A 699 41.92 -11.45 -8.40
CA VAL A 699 41.53 -12.61 -9.21
C VAL A 699 40.07 -12.94 -8.85
N GLY A 700 39.13 -12.53 -9.72
CA GLY A 700 37.69 -12.69 -9.51
C GLY A 700 37.05 -11.61 -8.62
N ASN A 701 35.87 -11.91 -8.05
CA ASN A 701 35.01 -10.92 -7.39
C ASN A 701 35.38 -10.56 -5.92
N SER A 702 36.43 -11.14 -5.33
CA SER A 702 36.77 -10.83 -3.92
C SER A 702 38.17 -11.22 -3.39
N ASN A 703 39.04 -11.90 -4.15
CA ASN A 703 40.36 -12.34 -3.64
C ASN A 703 41.53 -11.69 -4.40
N CYS A 704 42.52 -11.15 -3.68
CA CYS A 704 43.73 -10.56 -4.27
C CYS A 704 44.96 -11.47 -4.05
N PHE A 705 45.71 -11.76 -5.11
CA PHE A 705 46.95 -12.53 -5.07
C PHE A 705 48.18 -11.62 -5.21
N PRO A 706 49.25 -11.86 -4.43
CA PRO A 706 50.51 -11.14 -4.60
C PRO A 706 51.27 -11.62 -5.85
N HIS A 707 51.76 -10.67 -6.63
CA HIS A 707 52.61 -10.88 -7.80
C HIS A 707 53.88 -10.04 -7.66
N PHE A 708 55.04 -10.64 -7.92
CA PHE A 708 56.31 -9.94 -7.88
C PHE A 708 56.82 -9.61 -9.29
N TYR A 709 57.04 -8.32 -9.52
CA TYR A 709 57.52 -7.73 -10.78
C TYR A 709 58.92 -7.09 -10.64
N GLY A 710 59.54 -7.14 -9.46
CA GLY A 710 60.83 -6.48 -9.21
C GLY A 710 60.78 -4.96 -9.00
N PRO A 711 61.89 -4.34 -8.56
CA PRO A 711 61.91 -2.94 -8.12
C PRO A 711 61.49 -1.90 -9.18
N SER A 712 61.73 -2.20 -10.47
CA SER A 712 61.37 -1.37 -11.63
C SER A 712 59.97 -1.67 -12.20
N ARG A 713 59.20 -2.59 -11.58
CA ARG A 713 57.92 -3.10 -12.09
C ARG A 713 58.02 -3.74 -13.50
N SER A 714 59.14 -4.38 -13.77
CA SER A 714 59.43 -5.10 -15.00
C SER A 714 59.95 -6.48 -14.66
N PHE A 715 59.39 -7.55 -15.26
CA PHE A 715 59.68 -8.95 -14.93
C PHE A 715 61.16 -9.19 -14.58
N SER A 716 61.42 -9.29 -13.27
CA SER A 716 62.76 -9.43 -12.69
C SER A 716 62.82 -10.75 -11.92
N PRO A 717 63.98 -11.42 -11.89
CA PRO A 717 64.08 -12.69 -11.20
C PRO A 717 63.96 -12.51 -9.69
N LEU A 718 63.30 -13.45 -9.01
CA LEU A 718 63.20 -13.53 -7.57
C LEU A 718 64.56 -14.01 -7.00
N PRO A 719 65.27 -13.20 -6.19
CA PRO A 719 66.56 -13.59 -5.65
C PRO A 719 66.42 -14.55 -4.47
N LEU A 720 67.41 -15.44 -4.28
CA LEU A 720 67.44 -16.44 -3.21
C LEU A 720 67.50 -15.80 -1.82
N ASP A 721 68.12 -14.63 -1.68
CA ASP A 721 68.26 -13.89 -0.42
C ASP A 721 66.93 -13.37 0.16
N ALA A 722 65.87 -13.39 -0.65
CA ALA A 722 64.52 -13.07 -0.26
C ALA A 722 63.79 -14.22 0.44
N ILE A 723 64.24 -15.45 0.25
CA ILE A 723 63.64 -16.64 0.84
C ILE A 723 64.16 -16.78 2.27
N THR A 724 63.24 -16.72 3.24
CA THR A 724 63.56 -16.83 4.66
C THR A 724 63.48 -18.27 5.15
N LYS A 725 62.61 -19.09 4.55
CA LYS A 725 62.43 -20.49 4.91
C LYS A 725 61.90 -21.29 3.71
N ALA A 726 62.33 -22.54 3.56
CA ALA A 726 61.85 -23.46 2.54
C ALA A 726 61.53 -24.81 3.18
N GLU A 727 60.34 -25.36 2.93
CA GLU A 727 59.93 -26.66 3.45
C GLU A 727 59.31 -27.54 2.38
N LYS A 728 59.67 -28.83 2.39
CA LYS A 728 59.05 -29.82 1.53
C LYS A 728 57.61 -30.09 1.99
N LEU A 729 56.66 -30.05 1.06
CA LEU A 729 55.26 -30.35 1.29
C LEU A 729 55.02 -31.86 1.26
N ILE A 730 54.28 -32.38 2.24
CA ILE A 730 53.89 -33.79 2.33
C ILE A 730 52.41 -33.90 2.02
N LEU A 731 52.05 -34.73 1.03
CA LEU A 731 50.67 -35.03 0.67
C LEU A 731 50.20 -36.29 1.41
N SER A 732 49.23 -36.12 2.31
CA SER A 732 48.56 -37.21 3.03
C SER A 732 47.05 -37.02 2.93
N ASP A 733 46.30 -38.07 2.60
CA ASP A 733 44.82 -38.04 2.47
C ASP A 733 44.28 -36.88 1.60
N GLY A 734 44.98 -36.55 0.52
CA GLY A 734 44.58 -35.48 -0.42
C GLY A 734 44.79 -34.06 0.11
N LYS A 735 45.48 -33.89 1.26
CA LYS A 735 45.81 -32.59 1.84
C LYS A 735 47.33 -32.42 1.99
N PHE A 736 47.85 -31.29 1.52
CA PHE A 736 49.25 -30.93 1.70
C PHE A 736 49.50 -30.38 3.11
N SER A 737 50.64 -30.76 3.70
CA SER A 737 51.06 -30.32 5.04
C SER A 737 52.56 -30.01 5.10
N CYS A 738 52.92 -28.99 5.87
CA CYS A 738 54.28 -28.65 6.31
C CYS A 738 54.19 -27.77 7.56
N SER A 739 55.30 -27.52 8.26
CA SER A 739 55.27 -26.73 9.50
C SER A 739 54.94 -25.25 9.26
N LEU A 740 55.20 -24.75 8.06
CA LEU A 740 54.78 -23.41 7.61
C LEU A 740 53.25 -23.24 7.46
N LEU A 741 52.46 -24.33 7.41
CA LEU A 741 51.00 -24.29 7.21
C LEU A 741 50.20 -24.52 8.51
N ASN A 742 50.88 -24.67 9.65
CA ASN A 742 50.29 -25.00 10.95
C ASN A 742 50.20 -23.80 11.89
#